data_AF-A0A9P8PW11-F1
#
_entry.id   AF-A0A9P8PW11-F1
#
_cell.length_a   1.000
_cell.length_b   1.000
_cell.length_c   1.000
_cell.angle_alpha   90.00
_cell.angle_beta   90.00
_cell.angle_gamma   90.00
#
_symmetry.space_group_name_H-M   'P 1'
#
loop_
_entity.id
_entity.type
_entity.pdbx_description
1 polymer ?
#
loop_
_entity_poly.entity_id
_entity_poly.type
_entity_poly.pdbx_seq_one_letter_code
_entity_poly.pdbx_strand_id
1 'polypeptide(L)'
;MSASDSTYLALRDSCVRGELPDGLGSIASLLTPVKTLQILLVDLPETASLRLCFEAAQSALKGSDATESLPLPDAFALPEAVVAKLVAEADSLLEEEVCRWHFDSNGDLYFQFVQARIFKTNYYLGVLPAPEEIEDLVVASEFTSKQLTDWWSLFYVPLANLAKYGDLPLLLDFVDTYSPTEQTELFIGLLDTSNHDRIVHWLCKYHTYLNDNGSTINDYILSLGNAIVTKSSDQIEAKFETLTALVKSSDLLAYLQASGALQKFVSIVLAIIYLCPEVSLSLYMKMKEILVCLKLVDAEFLAPNTDQTLTRKATLQEMANSIAPCPEIINILTQYVETGERLFSNNMSLAQVAELPNLDSQDQYNQLEKFILTESEYLTTTKQWESLLSSIYFLLNNTHVFNKVKLAPVDELVLSKLLSKNMFVLTTSVFLPKYCTLETGQIDKIIVNAAWDFYRKATNCDPSMGYLKSARNCLQMASSGTLQLDQLITANQELLHWKLYFKPGVPIKPLDILEAKDPLKIVSRILELNDRAYKETELLESLLLHLSTGLDSHSQDEMATVKLRLLCLDFAIAQDFGHSLQLALTLIDMAVDAKQKDPKLFGLIQERWFSIFQLVKNDYVEPQEHEQITQKLHLLQRLMLIVPTEFNTNVLEQWQLLNSVLDQVVSETPPSGQTKIEKSNDLGKNIIGWIVGAQ
;
A
#
# COMPACT_ATOMS: atom_id res chain seq x y z
N MET A 1 48.34 14.57 -78.66
CA MET A 1 47.33 14.25 -77.64
C MET A 1 47.41 12.76 -77.39
N SER A 2 47.62 12.29 -76.15
CA SER A 2 47.64 10.85 -75.89
C SER A 2 46.22 10.28 -75.99
N ALA A 3 46.08 9.01 -76.39
CA ALA A 3 44.77 8.35 -76.44
C ALA A 3 44.09 8.31 -75.05
N SER A 4 44.87 8.33 -73.97
CA SER A 4 44.41 8.42 -72.58
C SER A 4 43.80 9.78 -72.25
N ASP A 5 44.38 10.91 -72.69
CA ASP A 5 43.83 12.26 -72.39
C ASP A 5 42.48 12.49 -73.09
N SER A 6 42.36 11.98 -74.32
CA SER A 6 41.13 11.98 -75.12
C SER A 6 40.03 11.18 -74.43
N THR A 7 40.37 9.97 -73.97
CA THR A 7 39.46 9.05 -73.29
C THR A 7 39.05 9.58 -71.92
N TYR A 8 39.96 10.25 -71.21
CA TYR A 8 39.69 10.94 -69.94
C TYR A 8 38.60 12.00 -70.08
N LEU A 9 38.77 12.97 -70.99
CA LEU A 9 37.80 14.07 -71.16
C LEU A 9 36.44 13.56 -71.69
N ALA A 10 36.43 12.57 -72.58
CA ALA A 10 35.21 11.98 -73.10
C ALA A 10 34.41 11.24 -72.00
N LEU A 11 35.09 10.50 -71.12
CA LEU A 11 34.45 9.82 -70.00
C LEU A 11 33.86 10.82 -68.98
N ARG A 12 34.59 11.89 -68.65
CA ARG A 12 34.08 12.95 -67.75
C ARG A 12 32.82 13.60 -68.31
N ASP A 13 32.86 14.01 -69.58
CA ASP A 13 31.74 14.65 -70.27
C ASP A 13 30.50 13.74 -70.36
N SER A 14 30.70 12.44 -70.62
CA SER A 14 29.62 11.44 -70.56
C SER A 14 29.03 11.29 -69.15
N CYS A 15 29.89 11.20 -68.13
CA CYS A 15 29.46 11.09 -66.74
C CYS A 15 28.64 12.32 -66.30
N VAL A 16 29.07 13.53 -66.65
CA VAL A 16 28.34 14.79 -66.35
C VAL A 16 26.95 14.81 -67.00
N ARG A 17 26.78 14.22 -68.18
CA ARG A 17 25.47 14.05 -68.82
C ARG A 17 24.59 12.97 -68.16
N GLY A 18 25.13 12.19 -67.23
CA GLY A 18 24.48 11.02 -66.66
C GLY A 18 24.43 9.82 -67.62
N GLU A 19 25.22 9.86 -68.69
CA GLU A 19 25.30 8.81 -69.71
C GLU A 19 26.52 7.93 -69.42
N LEU A 20 26.32 6.64 -69.19
CA LEU A 20 27.44 5.70 -69.14
C LEU A 20 27.75 5.21 -70.57
N PRO A 21 29.00 5.29 -71.02
CA PRO A 21 29.36 4.82 -72.36
C PRO A 21 29.28 3.29 -72.43
N ASP A 22 28.69 2.79 -73.52
CA ASP A 22 28.71 1.37 -73.86
C ASP A 22 30.17 0.88 -73.95
N GLY A 23 30.55 -0.12 -73.14
CA GLY A 23 31.93 -0.65 -73.14
C GLY A 23 32.89 -0.02 -72.11
N LEU A 24 32.41 0.41 -70.93
CA LEU A 24 33.25 0.88 -69.81
C LEU A 24 34.47 0.00 -69.48
N GLY A 25 34.36 -1.33 -69.62
CA GLY A 25 35.50 -2.24 -69.44
C GLY A 25 36.60 -2.08 -70.50
N SER A 26 36.25 -1.58 -71.69
CA SER A 26 37.18 -1.25 -72.79
C SER A 26 37.79 0.14 -72.62
N ILE A 27 37.12 1.04 -71.89
CA ILE A 27 37.61 2.39 -71.56
C ILE A 27 38.61 2.33 -70.40
N ALA A 28 38.36 1.45 -69.43
CA ALA A 28 39.25 1.17 -68.30
C ALA A 28 40.55 0.45 -68.69
N SER A 29 40.75 0.06 -69.95
CA SER A 29 42.03 -0.48 -70.44
C SER A 29 43.02 0.64 -70.85
N LEU A 30 42.49 1.83 -71.19
CA LEU A 30 43.25 3.01 -71.60
C LEU A 30 43.52 3.99 -70.44
N LEU A 31 42.69 3.96 -69.40
CA LEU A 31 42.88 4.66 -68.13
C LEU A 31 43.18 3.63 -67.03
N THR A 32 43.82 4.01 -65.92
CA THR A 32 43.94 3.07 -64.79
C THR A 32 42.57 2.83 -64.16
N PRO A 33 42.28 1.64 -63.61
CA PRO A 33 41.02 1.37 -62.91
C PRO A 33 40.75 2.39 -61.78
N VAL A 34 41.80 2.79 -61.05
CA VAL A 34 41.74 3.86 -60.04
C VAL A 34 41.21 5.16 -60.64
N LYS A 35 41.78 5.61 -61.75
CA LYS A 35 41.40 6.89 -62.37
C LYS A 35 39.98 6.85 -62.93
N THR A 36 39.58 5.70 -63.49
CA THR A 36 38.22 5.46 -63.98
C THR A 36 37.20 5.55 -62.84
N LEU A 37 37.48 4.91 -61.69
CA LEU A 37 36.61 4.97 -60.51
C LEU A 37 36.53 6.37 -59.89
N GLN A 38 37.63 7.13 -59.86
CA GLN A 38 37.64 8.52 -59.39
C GLN A 38 36.72 9.40 -60.25
N ILE A 39 36.79 9.27 -61.58
CA ILE A 39 35.91 10.00 -62.52
C ILE A 39 34.44 9.61 -62.29
N LEU A 40 34.14 8.30 -62.20
CA LEU A 40 32.79 7.82 -61.92
C LEU A 40 32.26 8.35 -60.58
N LEU A 41 33.10 8.48 -59.55
CA LEU A 41 32.69 8.98 -58.25
C LEU A 41 32.31 10.46 -58.29
N VAL A 42 33.16 11.29 -58.90
CA VAL A 42 33.03 12.76 -58.90
C VAL A 42 32.05 13.26 -59.95
N ASP A 43 32.14 12.77 -61.19
CA ASP A 43 31.43 13.38 -62.32
C ASP A 43 30.04 12.77 -62.58
N LEU A 44 29.73 11.57 -62.07
CA LEU A 44 28.37 11.04 -62.15
C LEU A 44 27.42 11.82 -61.21
N PRO A 45 26.27 12.29 -61.70
CA PRO A 45 25.25 12.97 -60.91
C PRO A 45 24.82 12.13 -59.72
N GLU A 46 24.54 12.77 -58.59
CA GLU A 46 24.12 12.10 -57.36
C GLU A 46 22.75 11.43 -57.50
N THR A 47 21.93 11.88 -58.45
CA THR A 47 20.65 11.28 -58.81
C THR A 47 20.78 9.99 -59.63
N ALA A 48 21.98 9.62 -60.09
CA ALA A 48 22.19 8.38 -60.82
C ALA A 48 21.97 7.16 -59.91
N SER A 49 21.29 6.15 -60.42
CA SER A 49 21.00 4.92 -59.66
C SER A 49 22.28 4.27 -59.15
N LEU A 50 22.32 3.93 -57.86
CA LEU A 50 23.48 3.28 -57.24
C LEU A 50 23.79 1.93 -57.88
N ARG A 51 22.76 1.19 -58.30
CA ARG A 51 22.91 -0.05 -59.06
C ARG A 51 23.75 0.15 -60.32
N LEU A 52 23.40 1.17 -61.09
CA LEU A 52 24.11 1.54 -62.32
C LEU A 52 25.55 2.01 -62.01
N CYS A 53 25.76 2.74 -60.92
CA CYS A 53 27.09 3.15 -60.48
C CYS A 53 27.97 1.93 -60.10
N PHE A 54 27.42 0.96 -59.39
CA PHE A 54 28.16 -0.23 -58.93
C PHE A 54 28.43 -1.20 -60.07
N GLU A 55 27.47 -1.42 -60.97
CA GLU A 55 27.67 -2.21 -62.18
C GLU A 55 28.79 -1.59 -63.06
N ALA A 56 28.80 -0.26 -63.21
CA ALA A 56 29.86 0.46 -63.93
C ALA A 56 31.23 0.29 -63.27
N ALA A 57 31.30 0.37 -61.93
CA ALA A 57 32.53 0.16 -61.18
C ALA A 57 33.06 -1.28 -61.33
N GLN A 58 32.17 -2.28 -61.26
CA GLN A 58 32.54 -3.68 -61.52
C GLN A 58 33.05 -3.87 -62.95
N SER A 59 32.39 -3.26 -63.95
CA SER A 59 32.86 -3.30 -65.34
C SER A 59 34.22 -2.64 -65.53
N ALA A 60 34.49 -1.53 -64.84
CA ALA A 60 35.79 -0.86 -64.86
C ALA A 60 36.89 -1.71 -64.21
N LEU A 61 36.57 -2.47 -63.15
CA LEU A 61 37.50 -3.35 -62.45
C LEU A 61 37.76 -4.68 -63.16
N LYS A 62 36.76 -5.24 -63.88
CA LYS A 62 36.92 -6.46 -64.69
C LYS A 62 38.01 -6.30 -65.74
N GLY A 63 38.10 -5.11 -66.34
CA GLY A 63 38.92 -4.85 -67.52
C GLY A 63 38.46 -5.69 -68.72
N SER A 64 38.63 -5.17 -69.92
CA SER A 64 38.54 -5.98 -71.15
C SER A 64 39.80 -5.78 -71.98
N ASP A 65 40.26 -6.84 -72.63
CA ASP A 65 41.27 -6.76 -73.67
C ASP A 65 40.66 -6.12 -74.93
N ALA A 66 40.48 -4.81 -74.89
CA ALA A 66 39.98 -4.03 -76.02
C ALA A 66 40.84 -2.77 -76.20
N THR A 67 41.17 -2.49 -77.46
CA THR A 67 42.09 -1.44 -77.92
C THR A 67 41.39 -0.20 -78.48
N GLU A 68 40.06 -0.09 -78.35
CA GLU A 68 39.28 1.00 -78.94
C GLU A 68 39.15 2.20 -77.99
N SER A 69 39.67 3.35 -78.44
CA SER A 69 39.55 4.64 -77.76
C SER A 69 38.21 5.31 -78.04
N LEU A 70 37.60 5.96 -77.03
CA LEU A 70 36.40 6.77 -77.23
C LEU A 70 36.69 7.96 -78.16
N PRO A 71 35.86 8.22 -79.18
CA PRO A 71 35.94 9.46 -79.94
C PRO A 71 35.59 10.64 -79.03
N LEU A 72 36.41 11.70 -79.07
CA LEU A 72 36.09 12.95 -78.39
C LEU A 72 34.80 13.55 -78.96
N PRO A 73 33.93 14.14 -78.12
CA PRO A 73 32.85 14.99 -78.60
C PRO A 73 33.43 16.10 -79.50
N ASP A 74 32.72 16.45 -80.58
CA ASP A 74 33.11 17.51 -81.54
C ASP A 74 33.41 18.89 -80.87
N ALA A 75 33.05 19.06 -79.60
CA ALA A 75 33.27 20.24 -78.77
C ALA A 75 34.73 20.46 -78.29
N PHE A 76 35.65 19.48 -78.45
CA PHE A 76 37.02 19.55 -77.90
C PHE A 76 38.13 19.66 -78.97
N ALA A 77 37.94 20.47 -80.02
CA ALA A 77 39.01 20.82 -80.96
C ALA A 77 40.01 21.83 -80.35
N LEU A 78 40.66 21.49 -79.24
CA LEU A 78 41.60 22.35 -78.51
C LEU A 78 43.06 21.99 -78.81
N PRO A 79 44.00 22.95 -78.73
CA PRO A 79 45.44 22.67 -78.83
C PRO A 79 45.92 21.72 -77.73
N GLU A 80 46.85 20.82 -78.06
CA GLU A 80 47.37 19.78 -77.15
C GLU A 80 47.88 20.33 -75.80
N ALA A 81 48.51 21.51 -75.80
CA ALA A 81 48.97 22.17 -74.58
C ALA A 81 47.82 22.65 -73.67
N VAL A 82 46.67 22.99 -74.26
CA VAL A 82 45.46 23.38 -73.52
C VAL A 82 44.78 22.14 -72.95
N VAL A 83 44.71 21.06 -73.73
CA VAL A 83 44.19 19.76 -73.26
C VAL A 83 45.00 19.23 -72.08
N ALA A 84 46.33 19.22 -72.17
CA ALA A 84 47.20 18.78 -71.08
C ALA A 84 47.03 19.63 -69.81
N LYS A 85 46.83 20.95 -69.96
CA LYS A 85 46.58 21.86 -68.84
C LYS A 85 45.20 21.62 -68.21
N LEU A 86 44.17 21.41 -69.03
CA LEU A 86 42.82 21.09 -68.57
C LEU A 86 42.80 19.74 -67.85
N VAL A 87 43.49 18.72 -68.36
CA VAL A 87 43.62 17.43 -67.68
C VAL A 87 44.32 17.59 -66.33
N ALA A 88 45.41 18.36 -66.25
CA ALA A 88 46.11 18.60 -64.98
C ALA A 88 45.29 19.38 -63.94
N GLU A 89 44.56 20.42 -64.36
CA GLU A 89 43.64 21.18 -63.49
C GLU A 89 42.46 20.29 -63.04
N ALA A 90 41.89 19.53 -63.97
CA ALA A 90 40.79 18.61 -63.72
C ALA A 90 41.20 17.44 -62.81
N ASP A 91 42.46 16.99 -62.90
CA ASP A 91 43.05 15.98 -62.02
C ASP A 91 43.28 16.47 -60.60
N SER A 92 43.79 17.69 -60.43
CA SER A 92 43.95 18.29 -59.10
C SER A 92 42.60 18.46 -58.38
N LEU A 93 41.55 18.86 -59.10
CA LEU A 93 40.20 18.96 -58.56
C LEU A 93 39.59 17.58 -58.27
N LEU A 94 39.89 16.60 -59.12
CA LEU A 94 39.45 15.22 -58.92
C LEU A 94 40.04 14.65 -57.63
N GLU A 95 41.33 14.84 -57.38
CA GLU A 95 41.99 14.37 -56.16
C GLU A 95 41.41 15.02 -54.89
N GLU A 96 41.14 16.32 -54.91
CA GLU A 96 40.52 17.04 -53.78
C GLU A 96 39.10 16.52 -53.48
N GLU A 97 38.26 16.37 -54.51
CA GLU A 97 36.89 15.88 -54.35
C GLU A 97 36.83 14.40 -53.95
N VAL A 98 37.74 13.56 -54.47
CA VAL A 98 37.81 12.13 -54.11
C VAL A 98 38.19 11.95 -52.64
N CYS A 99 39.14 12.75 -52.13
CA CYS A 99 39.52 12.73 -50.72
C CYS A 99 38.37 13.14 -49.79
N ARG A 100 37.52 14.09 -50.19
CA ARG A 100 36.35 14.51 -49.41
C ARG A 100 35.38 13.36 -49.11
N TRP A 101 35.31 12.37 -50.00
CA TRP A 101 34.42 11.22 -49.86
C TRP A 101 35.11 9.97 -49.32
N HIS A 102 36.28 10.12 -48.69
CA HIS A 102 37.06 9.02 -48.10
C HIS A 102 37.48 7.92 -49.10
N PHE A 103 37.66 8.24 -50.38
CA PHE A 103 38.16 7.26 -51.35
C PHE A 103 39.69 7.18 -51.31
N ASP A 104 40.23 6.05 -50.84
CA ASP A 104 41.67 5.75 -50.87
C ASP A 104 42.05 4.85 -52.05
N SER A 105 42.94 5.37 -52.92
CA SER A 105 43.45 4.63 -54.07
C SER A 105 44.40 3.47 -53.74
N ASN A 106 44.86 3.35 -52.49
CA ASN A 106 45.79 2.30 -52.06
C ASN A 106 45.08 1.07 -51.46
N GLY A 107 43.77 1.16 -51.23
CA GLY A 107 42.97 0.11 -50.60
C GLY A 107 42.24 -0.80 -51.59
N ASP A 108 41.22 -1.50 -51.09
CA ASP A 108 40.26 -2.20 -51.94
C ASP A 108 39.42 -1.19 -52.72
N LEU A 109 39.75 -1.04 -54.00
CA LEU A 109 39.14 -0.05 -54.89
C LEU A 109 37.62 -0.20 -55.02
N TYR A 110 37.09 -1.42 -54.97
CA TYR A 110 35.64 -1.62 -55.07
C TYR A 110 34.95 -1.19 -53.78
N PHE A 111 35.50 -1.58 -52.63
CA PHE A 111 35.02 -1.15 -51.32
C PHE A 111 35.03 0.38 -51.18
N GLN A 112 36.18 1.01 -51.48
CA GLN A 112 36.37 2.45 -51.38
C GLN A 112 35.42 3.22 -52.29
N PHE A 113 35.20 2.72 -53.53
CA PHE A 113 34.23 3.31 -54.44
C PHE A 113 32.79 3.24 -53.90
N VAL A 114 32.37 2.05 -53.45
CA VAL A 114 31.01 1.83 -52.91
C VAL A 114 30.74 2.74 -51.72
N GLN A 115 31.67 2.77 -50.76
CA GLN A 115 31.57 3.62 -49.56
C GLN A 115 31.49 5.11 -49.93
N ALA A 116 32.45 5.59 -50.72
CA ALA A 116 32.51 6.99 -51.12
C ALA A 116 31.26 7.43 -51.91
N ARG A 117 30.76 6.56 -52.80
CA ARG A 117 29.56 6.84 -53.58
C ARG A 117 28.31 6.92 -52.72
N ILE A 118 28.20 6.07 -51.71
CA ILE A 118 27.10 6.12 -50.73
C ILE A 118 27.18 7.40 -49.90
N PHE A 119 28.35 7.79 -49.41
CA PHE A 119 28.53 9.04 -48.67
C PHE A 119 28.16 10.26 -49.50
N LYS A 120 28.63 10.33 -50.75
CA LYS A 120 28.29 11.42 -51.69
C LYS A 120 26.78 11.50 -51.91
N THR A 121 26.15 10.36 -52.20
CA THR A 121 24.70 10.30 -52.45
C THR A 121 23.91 10.73 -51.22
N ASN A 122 24.29 10.25 -50.04
CA ASN A 122 23.62 10.62 -48.78
C ASN A 122 23.78 12.11 -48.46
N TYR A 123 24.97 12.69 -48.66
CA TYR A 123 25.24 14.10 -48.38
C TYR A 123 24.36 15.04 -49.21
N TYR A 124 24.21 14.78 -50.50
CA TYR A 124 23.47 15.66 -51.40
C TYR A 124 21.96 15.40 -51.40
N LEU A 125 21.53 14.14 -51.26
CA LEU A 125 20.11 13.79 -51.30
C LEU A 125 19.45 13.77 -49.91
N GLY A 126 20.24 13.70 -48.83
CA GLY A 126 19.75 13.59 -47.45
C GLY A 126 19.02 12.28 -47.14
N VAL A 127 19.10 11.28 -48.04
CA VAL A 127 18.39 10.00 -47.91
C VAL A 127 19.40 8.86 -47.87
N LEU A 128 19.12 7.85 -47.04
CA LEU A 128 19.86 6.59 -47.03
C LEU A 128 19.21 5.59 -47.99
N PRO A 129 19.94 5.12 -49.02
CA PRO A 129 19.44 4.10 -49.94
C PRO A 129 19.04 2.81 -49.22
N ALA A 130 17.94 2.21 -49.65
CA ALA A 130 17.49 0.93 -49.09
C ALA A 130 18.52 -0.17 -49.39
N PRO A 131 19.05 -0.90 -48.38
CA PRO A 131 20.06 -1.92 -48.62
C PRO A 131 19.61 -3.03 -49.57
N GLU A 132 18.33 -3.39 -49.54
CA GLU A 132 17.74 -4.49 -50.33
C GLU A 132 17.88 -4.29 -51.85
N GLU A 133 17.98 -3.05 -52.34
CA GLU A 133 18.03 -2.73 -53.78
C GLU A 133 19.39 -2.99 -54.43
N ILE A 134 20.45 -3.04 -53.61
CA ILE A 134 21.86 -3.07 -54.04
C ILE A 134 22.68 -4.14 -53.30
N GLU A 135 22.06 -4.93 -52.42
CA GLU A 135 22.71 -5.98 -51.64
C GLU A 135 23.34 -7.06 -52.54
N ASP A 136 22.71 -7.42 -53.66
CA ASP A 136 23.24 -8.39 -54.62
C ASP A 136 24.56 -7.91 -55.24
N LEU A 137 24.69 -6.62 -55.49
CA LEU A 137 25.89 -6.02 -56.09
C LEU A 137 27.01 -5.79 -55.07
N VAL A 138 26.68 -5.76 -53.78
CA VAL A 138 27.66 -5.55 -52.70
C VAL A 138 28.12 -6.88 -52.09
N VAL A 139 27.23 -7.84 -51.92
CA VAL A 139 27.52 -9.12 -51.23
C VAL A 139 27.83 -10.26 -52.20
N ALA A 140 27.17 -10.31 -53.37
CA ALA A 140 27.34 -11.41 -54.33
C ALA A 140 28.29 -11.08 -55.49
N SER A 141 29.02 -9.96 -55.40
CA SER A 141 29.99 -9.56 -56.42
C SER A 141 31.29 -10.35 -56.30
N GLU A 142 31.96 -10.58 -57.43
CA GLU A 142 33.30 -11.19 -57.44
C GLU A 142 34.39 -10.27 -56.86
N PHE A 143 34.11 -8.97 -56.78
CA PHE A 143 35.00 -7.97 -56.18
C PHE A 143 34.73 -7.73 -54.70
N THR A 144 33.78 -8.47 -54.10
CA THR A 144 33.42 -8.30 -52.69
C THR A 144 34.55 -8.78 -51.79
N SER A 145 35.14 -7.85 -51.03
CA SER A 145 36.08 -8.20 -49.96
C SER A 145 35.38 -8.42 -48.62
N LYS A 146 36.12 -9.01 -47.68
CA LYS A 146 35.69 -9.10 -46.29
C LYS A 146 35.45 -7.72 -45.68
N GLN A 147 36.28 -6.72 -46.01
CA GLN A 147 36.11 -5.35 -45.51
C GLN A 147 34.80 -4.72 -45.99
N LEU A 148 34.48 -4.88 -47.28
CA LEU A 148 33.19 -4.43 -47.82
C LEU A 148 32.02 -5.15 -47.17
N THR A 149 32.12 -6.47 -46.99
CA THR A 149 31.06 -7.28 -46.37
C THR A 149 30.82 -6.90 -44.91
N ASP A 150 31.91 -6.73 -44.13
CA ASP A 150 31.86 -6.33 -42.73
C ASP A 150 31.29 -4.90 -42.61
N TRP A 151 31.77 -3.94 -43.40
CA TRP A 151 31.22 -2.58 -43.44
C TRP A 151 29.74 -2.55 -43.84
N TRP A 152 29.36 -3.29 -44.89
CA TRP A 152 27.99 -3.35 -45.35
C TRP A 152 27.05 -3.90 -44.27
N SER A 153 27.37 -5.08 -43.72
CA SER A 153 26.50 -5.80 -42.80
C SER A 153 26.51 -5.26 -41.37
N LEU A 154 27.64 -4.67 -40.92
CA LEU A 154 27.83 -4.23 -39.54
C LEU A 154 27.76 -2.70 -39.36
N PHE A 155 27.94 -1.90 -40.42
CA PHE A 155 27.85 -0.44 -40.36
C PHE A 155 26.67 0.10 -41.16
N TYR A 156 26.66 -0.10 -42.49
CA TYR A 156 25.70 0.55 -43.38
C TYR A 156 24.26 0.03 -43.19
N VAL A 157 24.06 -1.29 -43.21
CA VAL A 157 22.74 -1.92 -43.05
C VAL A 157 22.08 -1.56 -41.71
N PRO A 158 22.78 -1.60 -40.55
CA PRO A 158 22.26 -1.08 -39.29
C PRO A 158 21.76 0.36 -39.37
N LEU A 159 22.56 1.29 -39.91
CA LEU A 159 22.21 2.71 -40.00
C LEU A 159 21.07 2.99 -40.98
N ALA A 160 21.09 2.37 -42.16
CA ALA A 160 20.03 2.51 -43.16
C ALA A 160 18.68 1.98 -42.65
N ASN A 161 18.69 0.91 -41.85
CA ASN A 161 17.47 0.43 -41.20
C ASN A 161 17.05 1.31 -40.02
N LEU A 162 18.00 1.86 -39.27
CA LEU A 162 17.71 2.78 -38.17
C LEU A 162 17.05 4.07 -38.65
N ALA A 163 17.46 4.61 -39.81
CA ALA A 163 16.85 5.79 -40.42
C ALA A 163 15.36 5.65 -40.77
N LYS A 164 14.83 4.42 -40.80
CA LYS A 164 13.39 4.18 -40.96
C LYS A 164 12.57 4.58 -39.72
N TYR A 165 13.23 4.72 -38.56
CA TYR A 165 12.58 4.98 -37.27
C TYR A 165 12.78 6.42 -36.77
N GLY A 166 13.69 7.19 -37.37
CA GLY A 166 13.92 8.59 -37.01
C GLY A 166 14.99 9.26 -37.84
N ASP A 167 15.15 10.57 -37.61
CA ASP A 167 16.13 11.39 -38.32
C ASP A 167 17.54 11.07 -37.84
N LEU A 168 18.39 10.61 -38.76
CA LEU A 168 19.81 10.42 -38.52
C LEU A 168 20.62 11.57 -39.15
N PRO A 169 21.76 11.95 -38.56
CA PRO A 169 22.69 12.85 -39.23
C PRO A 169 23.19 12.23 -40.54
N LEU A 170 23.75 13.08 -41.41
CA LEU A 170 24.40 12.62 -42.63
C LEU A 170 25.52 11.64 -42.27
N LEU A 171 25.74 10.60 -43.08
CA LEU A 171 26.72 9.55 -42.79
C LEU A 171 28.13 10.11 -42.60
N LEU A 172 28.49 11.13 -43.37
CA LEU A 172 29.80 11.77 -43.26
C LEU A 172 29.94 12.48 -41.91
N ASP A 173 28.92 13.23 -41.50
CA ASP A 173 28.90 13.88 -40.18
C ASP A 173 28.90 12.83 -39.06
N PHE A 174 28.11 11.76 -39.20
CA PHE A 174 28.04 10.65 -38.26
C PHE A 174 29.42 10.03 -38.01
N VAL A 175 30.21 9.80 -39.06
CA VAL A 175 31.55 9.20 -38.97
C VAL A 175 32.60 10.20 -38.48
N ASP A 176 32.59 11.43 -39.00
CA ASP A 176 33.70 12.38 -38.82
C ASP A 176 33.51 13.31 -37.61
N THR A 177 32.27 13.58 -37.20
CA THR A 177 31.95 14.61 -36.20
C THR A 177 31.53 14.01 -34.86
N TYR A 178 30.72 12.94 -34.86
CA TYR A 178 30.18 12.36 -33.63
C TYR A 178 31.18 11.38 -32.99
N SER A 179 31.34 11.49 -31.68
CA SER A 179 32.09 10.50 -30.90
C SER A 179 31.35 9.15 -30.86
N PRO A 180 32.06 8.01 -30.62
CA PRO A 180 31.41 6.71 -30.46
C PRO A 180 30.29 6.69 -29.43
N THR A 181 30.43 7.44 -28.33
CA THR A 181 29.39 7.60 -27.30
C THR A 181 28.16 8.33 -27.81
N GLU A 182 28.32 9.42 -28.57
CA GLU A 182 27.18 10.15 -29.14
C GLU A 182 26.50 9.35 -30.26
N GLN A 183 27.27 8.56 -31.01
CA GLN A 183 26.73 7.61 -31.99
C GLN A 183 25.86 6.56 -31.30
N THR A 184 26.33 5.96 -30.19
CA THR A 184 25.52 5.05 -29.36
C THR A 184 24.26 5.73 -28.82
N GLU A 185 24.35 7.00 -28.42
CA GLU A 185 23.20 7.79 -27.96
C GLU A 185 22.11 7.93 -29.03
N LEU A 186 22.50 8.11 -30.31
CA LEU A 186 21.54 8.20 -31.42
C LEU A 186 20.76 6.88 -31.61
N PHE A 187 21.42 5.73 -31.51
CA PHE A 187 20.74 4.43 -31.55
C PHE A 187 19.76 4.28 -30.39
N ILE A 188 20.21 4.59 -29.17
CA ILE A 188 19.42 4.36 -27.96
C ILE A 188 18.27 5.37 -27.84
N GLY A 189 18.45 6.59 -28.33
CA GLY A 189 17.42 7.63 -28.36
C GLY A 189 16.21 7.30 -29.25
N LEU A 190 16.37 6.36 -30.19
CA LEU A 190 15.30 5.89 -31.07
C LEU A 190 14.59 4.62 -30.54
N LEU A 191 14.96 4.14 -29.34
CA LEU A 191 14.28 3.02 -28.72
C LEU A 191 12.85 3.39 -28.32
N ASP A 192 11.92 2.58 -28.80
CA ASP A 192 10.53 2.53 -28.38
C ASP A 192 10.16 1.09 -27.99
N THR A 193 9.10 0.96 -27.20
CA THR A 193 8.49 -0.30 -26.76
C THR A 193 8.19 -1.28 -27.91
N SER A 194 7.99 -0.78 -29.14
CA SER A 194 7.63 -1.59 -30.30
C SER A 194 8.82 -2.12 -31.12
N ASN A 195 9.99 -1.47 -31.03
CA ASN A 195 11.12 -1.70 -31.94
C ASN A 195 12.45 -2.03 -31.23
N HIS A 196 12.45 -2.10 -29.90
CA HIS A 196 13.64 -2.28 -29.07
C HIS A 196 14.58 -3.42 -29.51
N ASP A 197 14.11 -4.65 -29.67
CA ASP A 197 14.96 -5.79 -30.06
C ASP A 197 15.72 -5.56 -31.37
N ARG A 198 15.08 -4.93 -32.36
CA ARG A 198 15.68 -4.67 -33.67
C ARG A 198 16.76 -3.61 -33.60
N ILE A 199 16.48 -2.52 -32.89
CA ILE A 199 17.44 -1.42 -32.72
C ILE A 199 18.64 -1.89 -31.90
N VAL A 200 18.42 -2.66 -30.83
CA VAL A 200 19.51 -3.21 -30.03
C VAL A 200 20.34 -4.22 -30.83
N HIS A 201 19.71 -5.05 -31.65
CA HIS A 201 20.42 -5.93 -32.59
C HIS A 201 21.35 -5.13 -33.54
N TRP A 202 20.85 -4.04 -34.11
CA TRP A 202 21.65 -3.15 -34.98
C TRP A 202 22.76 -2.43 -34.23
N LEU A 203 22.50 -2.00 -33.00
CA LEU A 203 23.52 -1.43 -32.12
C LEU A 203 24.67 -2.42 -31.87
N CYS A 204 24.35 -3.69 -31.58
CA CYS A 204 25.36 -4.74 -31.37
C CYS A 204 26.21 -4.98 -32.62
N LYS A 205 25.58 -5.00 -33.80
CA LYS A 205 26.30 -5.08 -35.08
C LYS A 205 27.23 -3.88 -35.29
N TYR A 206 26.75 -2.67 -35.01
CA TYR A 206 27.54 -1.46 -35.10
C TYR A 206 28.77 -1.46 -34.17
N HIS A 207 28.60 -1.87 -32.92
CA HIS A 207 29.73 -1.96 -32.00
C HIS A 207 30.71 -3.08 -32.37
N THR A 208 30.23 -4.16 -33.00
CA THR A 208 31.10 -5.18 -33.60
C THR A 208 31.96 -4.59 -34.72
N TYR A 209 31.41 -3.70 -35.54
CA TYR A 209 32.17 -2.97 -36.57
C TYR A 209 33.24 -2.06 -35.97
N LEU A 210 32.91 -1.30 -34.91
CA LEU A 210 33.87 -0.45 -34.21
C LEU A 210 35.00 -1.23 -33.52
N ASN A 211 34.87 -2.56 -33.40
CA ASN A 211 35.76 -3.42 -32.64
C ASN A 211 35.95 -2.91 -31.20
N ASP A 212 34.87 -2.35 -30.63
CA ASP A 212 34.85 -1.87 -29.26
C ASP A 212 34.63 -3.06 -28.33
N ASN A 213 35.48 -3.22 -27.32
CA ASN A 213 35.36 -4.29 -26.33
C ASN A 213 34.12 -4.14 -25.41
N GLY A 214 33.11 -3.36 -25.80
CA GLY A 214 31.92 -3.02 -25.01
C GLY A 214 32.15 -1.86 -24.02
N SER A 215 33.21 -1.09 -24.22
CA SER A 215 33.55 0.04 -23.33
C SER A 215 32.60 1.23 -23.54
N THR A 216 32.28 1.55 -24.80
CA THR A 216 31.39 2.66 -25.16
C THR A 216 29.98 2.45 -24.62
N ILE A 217 29.46 1.22 -24.71
CA ILE A 217 28.15 0.85 -24.15
C ILE A 217 28.17 1.03 -22.63
N ASN A 218 29.21 0.57 -21.94
CA ASN A 218 29.33 0.74 -20.49
C ASN A 218 29.43 2.22 -20.08
N ASP A 219 30.17 3.02 -20.84
CA ASP A 219 30.34 4.45 -20.57
C ASP A 219 29.03 5.22 -20.80
N TYR A 220 28.26 4.83 -21.82
CA TYR A 220 26.89 5.32 -22.01
C TYR A 220 25.96 4.93 -20.85
N ILE A 221 25.95 3.67 -20.43
CA ILE A 221 25.10 3.24 -19.30
C ILE A 221 25.51 3.97 -18.01
N LEU A 222 26.80 4.24 -17.83
CA LEU A 222 27.30 5.06 -16.72
C LEU A 222 26.81 6.52 -16.83
N SER A 223 26.79 7.12 -18.02
CA SER A 223 26.26 8.48 -18.23
C SER A 223 24.74 8.54 -17.97
N LEU A 224 23.98 7.56 -18.47
CA LEU A 224 22.56 7.38 -18.22
C LEU A 224 22.27 7.20 -16.73
N GLY A 225 23.04 6.35 -16.05
CA GLY A 225 22.96 6.14 -14.61
C GLY A 225 23.27 7.39 -13.81
N ASN A 226 24.32 8.13 -14.16
CA ASN A 226 24.62 9.42 -13.53
C ASN A 226 23.45 10.40 -13.70
N ALA A 227 22.80 10.41 -14.86
CA ALA A 227 21.64 11.24 -15.13
C ALA A 227 20.37 10.78 -14.37
N ILE A 228 20.31 9.56 -13.85
CA ILE A 228 19.27 9.05 -12.93
C ILE A 228 19.60 9.47 -11.48
N VAL A 229 20.86 9.32 -11.06
CA VAL A 229 21.28 9.56 -9.67
C VAL A 229 21.36 11.07 -9.34
N THR A 230 21.73 11.92 -10.29
CA THR A 230 22.01 13.35 -10.04
C THR A 230 20.85 14.30 -10.38
N LYS A 231 19.90 13.91 -11.23
CA LYS A 231 18.80 14.79 -11.68
C LYS A 231 17.47 14.36 -11.06
N SER A 232 16.91 15.20 -10.20
CA SER A 232 15.51 15.16 -9.76
C SER A 232 14.61 15.64 -10.90
N SER A 233 14.22 14.77 -11.83
CA SER A 233 13.52 15.17 -13.06
C SER A 233 12.46 14.15 -13.45
N ASP A 234 11.35 14.63 -14.00
CA ASP A 234 10.16 13.93 -14.51
C ASP A 234 10.40 12.83 -15.59
N GLN A 235 11.65 12.40 -15.81
CA GLN A 235 12.07 11.44 -16.83
C GLN A 235 12.82 10.23 -16.26
N ILE A 236 12.88 10.02 -14.94
CA ILE A 236 13.54 8.83 -14.37
C ILE A 236 12.86 7.55 -14.86
N GLU A 237 11.53 7.51 -14.91
CA GLU A 237 10.78 6.36 -15.41
C GLU A 237 11.12 6.04 -16.87
N ALA A 238 11.17 7.05 -17.75
CA ALA A 238 11.53 6.87 -19.15
C ALA A 238 12.97 6.30 -19.30
N LYS A 239 13.92 6.75 -18.47
CA LYS A 239 15.29 6.22 -18.49
C LYS A 239 15.37 4.79 -17.95
N PHE A 240 14.55 4.44 -16.95
CA PHE A 240 14.42 3.06 -16.50
C PHE A 240 13.74 2.17 -17.57
N GLU A 241 12.82 2.73 -18.37
CA GLU A 241 12.24 2.04 -19.52
C GLU A 241 13.32 1.67 -20.55
N THR A 242 14.17 2.65 -20.91
CA THR A 242 15.33 2.44 -21.78
C THR A 242 16.28 1.39 -21.19
N LEU A 243 16.63 1.51 -19.90
CA LEU A 243 17.49 0.55 -19.22
C LEU A 243 16.90 -0.87 -19.23
N THR A 244 15.59 -0.98 -19.02
CA THR A 244 14.87 -2.25 -19.04
C THR A 244 14.89 -2.88 -20.44
N ALA A 245 14.66 -2.08 -21.48
CA ALA A 245 14.73 -2.52 -22.87
C ALA A 245 16.13 -3.05 -23.23
N LEU A 246 17.19 -2.38 -22.77
CA LEU A 246 18.56 -2.80 -23.01
C LEU A 246 18.88 -4.12 -22.30
N VAL A 247 18.53 -4.26 -21.01
CA VAL A 247 18.83 -5.48 -20.23
C VAL A 247 18.02 -6.69 -20.71
N LYS A 248 16.82 -6.48 -21.28
CA LYS A 248 15.99 -7.56 -21.84
C LYS A 248 16.57 -8.18 -23.12
N SER A 249 17.35 -7.41 -23.88
CA SER A 249 17.83 -7.86 -25.18
C SER A 249 18.88 -8.97 -25.03
N SER A 250 18.55 -10.16 -25.55
CA SER A 250 19.49 -11.30 -25.59
C SER A 250 20.74 -10.99 -26.42
N ASP A 251 20.57 -10.21 -27.49
CA ASP A 251 21.65 -9.87 -28.43
C ASP A 251 22.71 -8.99 -27.76
N LEU A 252 22.27 -8.03 -26.93
CA LEU A 252 23.19 -7.18 -26.16
C LEU A 252 23.96 -7.98 -25.12
N LEU A 253 23.27 -8.86 -24.39
CA LEU A 253 23.93 -9.70 -23.38
C LEU A 253 24.95 -10.65 -24.02
N ALA A 254 24.61 -11.25 -25.16
CA ALA A 254 25.52 -12.11 -25.93
C ALA A 254 26.72 -11.34 -26.48
N TYR A 255 26.51 -10.12 -26.98
CA TYR A 255 27.59 -9.23 -27.42
C TYR A 255 28.56 -8.89 -26.27
N LEU A 256 28.03 -8.47 -25.11
CA LEU A 256 28.82 -8.10 -23.94
C LEU A 256 29.53 -9.31 -23.31
N GLN A 257 28.95 -10.50 -23.42
CA GLN A 257 29.61 -11.77 -23.05
C GLN A 257 30.82 -12.03 -23.96
N ALA A 258 30.64 -11.94 -25.27
CA ALA A 258 31.71 -12.15 -26.25
C ALA A 258 32.84 -11.11 -26.12
N SER A 259 32.50 -9.87 -25.75
CA SER A 259 33.46 -8.78 -25.59
C SER A 259 34.17 -8.75 -24.22
N GLY A 260 33.71 -9.57 -23.26
CA GLY A 260 34.23 -9.58 -21.88
C GLY A 260 33.78 -8.39 -21.02
N ALA A 261 32.86 -7.56 -21.49
CA ALA A 261 32.38 -6.36 -20.80
C ALA A 261 31.14 -6.59 -19.91
N LEU A 262 30.55 -7.78 -19.95
CA LEU A 262 29.30 -8.10 -19.24
C LEU A 262 29.37 -7.82 -17.74
N GLN A 263 30.47 -8.16 -17.06
CA GLN A 263 30.58 -7.93 -15.61
C GLN A 263 30.50 -6.44 -15.26
N LYS A 264 31.23 -5.60 -16.00
CA LYS A 264 31.20 -4.14 -15.80
C LYS A 264 29.79 -3.59 -16.09
N PHE A 265 29.12 -4.09 -17.13
CA PHE A 265 27.74 -3.72 -17.43
C PHE A 265 26.81 -4.03 -16.27
N VAL A 266 26.80 -5.28 -15.80
CA VAL A 266 25.92 -5.71 -14.69
C VAL A 266 26.23 -4.92 -13.42
N SER A 267 27.50 -4.65 -13.10
CA SER A 267 27.84 -3.88 -11.90
C SER A 267 27.31 -2.44 -11.96
N ILE A 268 27.37 -1.79 -13.12
CA ILE A 268 26.79 -0.45 -13.32
C ILE A 268 25.27 -0.51 -13.17
N VAL A 269 24.59 -1.47 -13.78
CA VAL A 269 23.12 -1.62 -13.67
C VAL A 269 22.69 -1.82 -12.21
N LEU A 270 23.37 -2.70 -11.47
CA LEU A 270 23.08 -2.93 -10.05
C LEU A 270 23.35 -1.68 -9.20
N ALA A 271 24.40 -0.91 -9.53
CA ALA A 271 24.69 0.36 -8.87
C ALA A 271 23.61 1.42 -9.14
N ILE A 272 23.06 1.49 -10.35
CA ILE A 272 21.94 2.38 -10.71
C ILE A 272 20.71 2.05 -9.87
N ILE A 273 20.35 0.76 -9.78
CA ILE A 273 19.21 0.31 -8.97
C ILE A 273 19.41 0.70 -7.51
N TYR A 274 20.58 0.42 -6.94
CA TYR A 274 20.89 0.69 -5.54
C TYR A 274 20.87 2.19 -5.19
N LEU A 275 21.43 3.04 -6.05
CA LEU A 275 21.55 4.48 -5.82
C LEU A 275 20.33 5.29 -6.29
N CYS A 276 19.27 4.64 -6.79
CA CYS A 276 18.08 5.34 -7.26
C CYS A 276 17.48 6.20 -6.12
N PRO A 277 17.41 7.54 -6.30
CA PRO A 277 16.93 8.44 -5.24
C PRO A 277 15.40 8.49 -5.15
N GLU A 278 14.70 8.30 -6.28
CA GLU A 278 13.24 8.36 -6.35
C GLU A 278 12.59 7.04 -5.95
N VAL A 279 11.40 7.18 -5.36
CA VAL A 279 10.59 6.09 -4.83
C VAL A 279 9.25 6.13 -5.54
N SER A 280 8.99 5.16 -6.41
CA SER A 280 7.69 4.97 -7.08
C SER A 280 7.41 3.49 -7.31
N LEU A 281 6.14 3.08 -7.29
CA LEU A 281 5.74 1.68 -7.51
C LEU A 281 6.08 1.21 -8.95
N SER A 282 5.93 2.09 -9.94
CA SER A 282 6.35 1.86 -11.33
C SER A 282 7.84 1.56 -11.41
N LEU A 283 8.69 2.35 -10.73
CA LEU A 283 10.14 2.13 -10.70
C LEU A 283 10.50 0.80 -10.03
N TYR A 284 9.87 0.44 -8.92
CA TYR A 284 10.12 -0.86 -8.28
C TYR A 284 9.76 -2.04 -9.20
N MET A 285 8.68 -1.94 -9.98
CA MET A 285 8.33 -2.96 -10.96
C MET A 285 9.40 -3.10 -12.06
N LYS A 286 9.93 -1.98 -12.57
CA LYS A 286 11.02 -1.99 -13.57
C LYS A 286 12.32 -2.54 -12.98
N MET A 287 12.67 -2.17 -11.75
CA MET A 287 13.83 -2.74 -11.05
C MET A 287 13.72 -4.25 -10.90
N LYS A 288 12.55 -4.77 -10.53
CA LYS A 288 12.31 -6.22 -10.45
C LYS A 288 12.45 -6.90 -11.80
N GLU A 289 11.90 -6.30 -12.85
CA GLU A 289 11.99 -6.82 -14.21
C GLU A 289 13.46 -6.93 -14.66
N ILE A 290 14.25 -5.87 -14.45
CA ILE A 290 15.70 -5.86 -14.70
C ILE A 290 16.40 -6.97 -13.90
N LEU A 291 16.13 -7.08 -12.59
CA LEU A 291 16.76 -8.08 -11.74
C LEU A 291 16.38 -9.51 -12.15
N VAL A 292 15.15 -9.75 -12.61
CA VAL A 292 14.72 -11.05 -13.15
C VAL A 292 15.50 -11.39 -14.42
N CYS A 293 15.67 -10.44 -15.35
CA CYS A 293 16.50 -10.64 -16.54
C CYS A 293 17.95 -10.96 -16.17
N LEU A 294 18.52 -10.23 -15.20
CA LEU A 294 19.90 -10.48 -14.74
C LEU A 294 20.07 -11.85 -14.07
N LYS A 295 19.04 -12.43 -13.46
CA LYS A 295 19.07 -13.81 -12.91
C LYS A 295 19.14 -14.88 -14.00
N LEU A 296 18.78 -14.56 -15.23
CA LEU A 296 18.84 -15.50 -16.37
C LEU A 296 20.23 -15.54 -17.02
N VAL A 297 21.14 -14.64 -16.65
CA VAL A 297 22.51 -14.64 -17.14
C VAL A 297 23.29 -15.81 -16.52
N ASP A 298 24.01 -16.57 -17.33
CA ASP A 298 24.80 -17.71 -16.84
C ASP A 298 25.83 -17.28 -15.81
N ALA A 299 25.85 -17.98 -14.67
CA ALA A 299 26.71 -17.66 -13.53
C ALA A 299 28.21 -17.72 -13.84
N GLU A 300 28.61 -18.44 -14.90
CA GLU A 300 30.00 -18.55 -15.35
C GLU A 300 30.58 -17.21 -15.86
N PHE A 301 29.73 -16.31 -16.35
CA PHE A 301 30.17 -14.97 -16.78
C PHE A 301 30.11 -13.93 -15.67
N LEU A 302 29.61 -14.30 -14.49
CA LEU A 302 29.52 -13.45 -13.31
C LEU A 302 30.70 -13.68 -12.35
N ALA A 303 30.88 -12.77 -11.41
CA ALA A 303 31.87 -12.95 -10.35
C ALA A 303 31.44 -14.11 -9.43
N PRO A 304 32.40 -14.84 -8.82
CA PRO A 304 32.08 -15.85 -7.81
C PRO A 304 31.34 -15.22 -6.63
N ASN A 305 30.55 -16.03 -5.93
CA ASN A 305 29.85 -15.59 -4.72
C ASN A 305 30.86 -15.05 -3.71
N THR A 306 30.54 -13.89 -3.15
CA THR A 306 31.38 -13.16 -2.20
C THR A 306 30.50 -12.66 -1.07
N ASP A 307 31.05 -12.66 0.16
CA ASP A 307 30.42 -12.07 1.35
C ASP A 307 30.49 -10.53 1.28
N GLN A 308 29.93 -9.94 0.22
CA GLN A 308 30.00 -8.51 0.00
C GLN A 308 28.83 -7.80 0.70
N THR A 309 29.15 -6.86 1.59
CA THR A 309 28.17 -5.92 2.14
C THR A 309 28.06 -4.69 1.24
N LEU A 310 26.83 -4.38 0.80
CA LEU A 310 26.56 -3.19 0.00
C LEU A 310 26.62 -1.95 0.91
N THR A 311 27.60 -1.08 0.66
CA THR A 311 27.75 0.20 1.36
C THR A 311 27.67 1.33 0.36
N ARG A 312 26.84 2.34 0.66
CA ARG A 312 26.65 3.50 -0.20
C ARG A 312 27.98 4.22 -0.46
N LYS A 313 28.26 4.52 -1.73
CA LYS A 313 29.41 5.32 -2.19
C LYS A 313 28.94 6.69 -2.71
N ALA A 314 29.88 7.63 -2.87
CA ALA A 314 29.58 9.01 -3.23
C ALA A 314 29.20 9.14 -4.71
N THR A 315 29.83 8.33 -5.58
CA THR A 315 29.59 8.36 -7.03
C THR A 315 29.10 7.01 -7.55
N LEU A 316 28.38 7.03 -8.67
CA LEU A 316 27.92 5.82 -9.35
C LEU A 316 29.11 4.93 -9.77
N GLN A 317 30.19 5.55 -10.24
CA GLN A 317 31.40 4.84 -10.67
C GLN A 317 32.10 4.13 -9.51
N GLU A 318 32.22 4.78 -8.34
CA GLU A 318 32.73 4.13 -7.13
C GLU A 318 31.84 2.98 -6.68
N MET A 319 30.52 3.14 -6.77
CA MET A 319 29.58 2.08 -6.43
C MET A 319 29.70 0.89 -7.40
N ALA A 320 29.70 1.15 -8.71
CA ALA A 320 29.82 0.11 -9.74
C ALA A 320 31.16 -0.65 -9.64
N ASN A 321 32.25 0.04 -9.31
CA ASN A 321 33.55 -0.60 -9.09
C ASN A 321 33.59 -1.41 -7.79
N SER A 322 32.77 -1.06 -6.81
CA SER A 322 32.69 -1.79 -5.56
C SER A 322 31.89 -3.09 -5.71
N ILE A 323 30.81 -3.11 -6.50
CA ILE A 323 29.93 -4.27 -6.65
C ILE A 323 30.59 -5.35 -7.52
N ALA A 324 30.84 -6.52 -6.95
CA ALA A 324 31.18 -7.71 -7.71
C ALA A 324 29.89 -8.40 -8.19
N PRO A 325 29.53 -8.35 -9.48
CA PRO A 325 28.24 -8.85 -9.96
C PRO A 325 28.17 -10.38 -9.80
N CYS A 326 27.47 -10.86 -8.78
CA CYS A 326 27.26 -12.29 -8.52
C CYS A 326 25.77 -12.58 -8.26
N PRO A 327 25.32 -13.84 -8.41
CA PRO A 327 23.93 -14.22 -8.18
C PRO A 327 23.41 -13.86 -6.78
N GLU A 328 24.29 -13.90 -5.78
CA GLU A 328 23.96 -13.55 -4.40
C GLU A 328 23.62 -12.06 -4.23
N ILE A 329 24.40 -11.16 -4.81
CA ILE A 329 24.11 -9.71 -4.77
C ILE A 329 22.82 -9.39 -5.52
N ILE A 330 22.55 -10.05 -6.65
CA ILE A 330 21.29 -9.89 -7.38
C ILE A 330 20.10 -10.31 -6.49
N ASN A 331 20.24 -11.38 -5.73
CA ASN A 331 19.22 -11.82 -4.77
C ASN A 331 19.05 -10.86 -3.60
N ILE A 332 20.14 -10.34 -3.03
CA ILE A 332 20.11 -9.32 -1.96
C ILE A 332 19.37 -8.07 -2.46
N LEU A 333 19.71 -7.56 -3.64
CA LEU A 333 19.04 -6.41 -4.23
C LEU A 333 17.57 -6.71 -4.57
N THR A 334 17.25 -7.93 -5.00
CA THR A 334 15.84 -8.35 -5.19
C THR A 334 15.07 -8.24 -3.90
N GLN A 335 15.64 -8.74 -2.79
CA GLN A 335 15.01 -8.64 -1.47
C GLN A 335 14.84 -7.19 -1.03
N TYR A 336 15.85 -6.33 -1.23
CA TYR A 336 15.72 -4.91 -0.90
C TYR A 336 14.67 -4.20 -1.75
N VAL A 337 14.58 -4.50 -3.05
CA VAL A 337 13.56 -3.94 -3.95
C VAL A 337 12.16 -4.38 -3.52
N GLU A 338 12.00 -5.65 -3.18
CA GLU A 338 10.75 -6.21 -2.64
C GLU A 338 10.36 -5.62 -1.27
N THR A 339 11.34 -5.35 -0.41
CA THR A 339 11.12 -4.66 0.86
C THR A 339 10.77 -3.19 0.64
N GLY A 340 11.49 -2.50 -0.24
CA GLY A 340 11.28 -1.10 -0.57
C GLY A 340 9.89 -0.85 -1.16
N GLU A 341 9.43 -1.71 -2.07
CA GLU A 341 8.08 -1.67 -2.61
C GLU A 341 7.03 -1.83 -1.51
N ARG A 342 7.21 -2.76 -0.57
CA ARG A 342 6.29 -2.93 0.57
C ARG A 342 6.32 -1.75 1.53
N LEU A 343 7.47 -1.12 1.71
CA LEU A 343 7.67 0.08 2.55
C LEU A 343 7.49 1.39 1.78
N PHE A 344 6.84 1.35 0.59
CA PHE A 344 6.72 2.51 -0.30
C PHE A 344 6.21 3.77 0.42
N SER A 345 5.24 3.64 1.33
CA SER A 345 4.67 4.77 2.07
C SER A 345 5.62 5.43 3.07
N ASN A 346 6.77 4.83 3.39
CA ASN A 346 7.79 5.49 4.19
C ASN A 346 8.63 6.50 3.39
N ASN A 347 8.54 6.50 2.05
CA ASN A 347 9.32 7.33 1.13
C ASN A 347 10.84 7.19 1.34
N MET A 348 11.32 5.95 1.46
CA MET A 348 12.74 5.65 1.63
C MET A 348 13.36 5.14 0.33
N SER A 349 14.53 5.68 -0.04
CA SER A 349 15.29 5.15 -1.18
C SER A 349 15.83 3.75 -0.89
N LEU A 350 16.20 3.01 -1.93
CA LEU A 350 16.70 1.64 -1.77
C LEU A 350 17.96 1.57 -0.90
N ALA A 351 18.85 2.57 -1.01
CA ALA A 351 20.01 2.70 -0.14
C ALA A 351 19.62 2.86 1.34
N GLN A 352 18.60 3.67 1.63
CA GLN A 352 18.10 3.84 3.00
C GLN A 352 17.48 2.54 3.54
N VAL A 353 16.74 1.80 2.69
CA VAL A 353 16.21 0.47 3.05
C VAL A 353 17.34 -0.52 3.39
N ALA A 354 18.44 -0.48 2.64
CA ALA A 354 19.61 -1.31 2.90
C ALA A 354 20.40 -0.90 4.16
N GLU A 355 20.23 0.34 4.64
CA GLU A 355 20.84 0.83 5.89
C GLU A 355 20.02 0.46 7.13
N LEU A 356 18.72 0.16 6.99
CA LEU A 356 17.83 -0.21 8.11
C LEU A 356 18.34 -1.35 9.00
N PRO A 357 18.92 -2.46 8.50
CA PRO A 357 19.49 -3.52 9.35
C PRO A 357 20.56 -3.00 10.33
N ASN A 358 21.27 -1.94 9.94
CA ASN A 358 22.36 -1.38 10.73
C ASN A 358 21.87 -0.44 11.84
N LEU A 359 20.64 0.09 11.73
CA LEU A 359 20.05 0.97 12.73
C LEU A 359 19.79 0.28 14.08
N ASP A 360 19.54 1.08 15.10
CA ASP A 360 19.14 0.61 16.42
C ASP A 360 17.70 0.07 16.41
N SER A 361 17.39 -0.79 17.40
CA SER A 361 16.08 -1.44 17.53
C SER A 361 14.91 -0.43 17.57
N GLN A 362 15.12 0.71 18.24
CA GLN A 362 14.09 1.75 18.34
C GLN A 362 13.84 2.46 17.00
N ASP A 363 14.89 2.76 16.24
CA ASP A 363 14.74 3.43 14.94
C ASP A 363 14.10 2.52 13.90
N GLN A 364 14.46 1.23 13.91
CA GLN A 364 13.77 0.21 13.11
C GLN A 364 12.27 0.15 13.47
N TYR A 365 11.94 0.15 14.77
CA TYR A 365 10.55 0.17 15.22
C TYR A 365 9.82 1.44 14.77
N ASN A 366 10.43 2.61 14.89
CA ASN A 366 9.82 3.89 14.49
C ASN A 366 9.49 3.91 12.98
N GLN A 367 10.35 3.33 12.13
CA GLN A 367 10.06 3.22 10.69
C GLN A 367 8.92 2.23 10.41
N LEU A 368 8.86 1.11 11.12
CA LEU A 368 7.76 0.15 10.98
C LEU A 368 6.44 0.72 11.52
N GLU A 369 6.48 1.45 12.63
CA GLU A 369 5.33 2.16 13.18
C GLU A 369 4.83 3.20 12.18
N LYS A 370 5.70 4.04 11.61
CA LYS A 370 5.34 4.99 10.57
C LYS A 370 4.63 4.32 9.39
N PHE A 371 5.15 3.18 8.94
CA PHE A 371 4.54 2.39 7.87
C PHE A 371 3.12 1.93 8.23
N ILE A 372 2.97 1.28 9.40
CA ILE A 372 1.67 0.78 9.88
C ILE A 372 0.66 1.91 10.03
N LEU A 373 1.08 3.03 10.64
CA LEU A 373 0.24 4.20 10.84
C LEU A 373 -0.24 4.77 9.51
N THR A 374 0.68 5.02 8.57
CA THR A 374 0.39 5.63 7.27
C THR A 374 -0.54 4.76 6.43
N GLU A 375 -0.24 3.47 6.29
CA GLU A 375 -1.09 2.55 5.53
C GLU A 375 -2.49 2.43 6.16
N SER A 376 -2.56 2.29 7.49
CA SER A 376 -3.83 2.08 8.21
C SER A 376 -4.86 3.21 8.08
N GLU A 377 -4.43 4.41 7.69
CA GLU A 377 -5.32 5.56 7.51
C GLU A 377 -6.26 5.36 6.32
N TYR A 378 -5.74 4.79 5.22
CA TYR A 378 -6.45 4.65 3.94
C TYR A 378 -7.21 3.32 3.80
N LEU A 379 -6.93 2.34 4.67
CA LEU A 379 -7.55 1.02 4.58
C LEU A 379 -9.00 1.01 5.08
N THR A 380 -9.91 0.47 4.25
CA THR A 380 -11.35 0.38 4.57
C THR A 380 -11.88 -1.04 4.53
N THR A 381 -11.23 -1.95 3.81
CA THR A 381 -11.74 -3.32 3.58
C THR A 381 -10.91 -4.38 4.29
N THR A 382 -11.54 -5.50 4.65
CA THR A 382 -10.87 -6.65 5.29
C THR A 382 -9.70 -7.18 4.46
N LYS A 383 -9.86 -7.29 3.13
CA LYS A 383 -8.81 -7.79 2.24
C LYS A 383 -7.56 -6.89 2.23
N GLN A 384 -7.76 -5.57 2.26
CA GLN A 384 -6.64 -4.63 2.33
C GLN A 384 -5.87 -4.78 3.65
N TRP A 385 -6.59 -4.93 4.76
CA TRP A 385 -5.98 -5.19 6.05
C TRP A 385 -5.24 -6.52 6.11
N GLU A 386 -5.77 -7.60 5.52
CA GLU A 386 -5.06 -8.87 5.38
C GLU A 386 -3.76 -8.74 4.58
N SER A 387 -3.78 -7.96 3.50
CA SER A 387 -2.58 -7.65 2.70
C SER A 387 -1.55 -6.87 3.52
N LEU A 388 -1.98 -5.89 4.32
CA LEU A 388 -1.10 -5.15 5.22
C LEU A 388 -0.49 -6.06 6.28
N LEU A 389 -1.29 -6.89 6.96
CA LEU A 389 -0.79 -7.87 7.94
C LEU A 389 0.24 -8.81 7.30
N SER A 390 -0.08 -9.36 6.13
CA SER A 390 0.87 -10.21 5.41
C SER A 390 2.18 -9.49 5.09
N SER A 391 2.11 -8.20 4.75
CA SER A 391 3.30 -7.39 4.45
C SER A 391 4.12 -7.11 5.71
N ILE A 392 3.50 -6.70 6.82
CA ILE A 392 4.17 -6.44 8.10
C ILE A 392 4.93 -7.68 8.58
N TYR A 393 4.25 -8.83 8.63
CA TYR A 393 4.87 -10.04 9.16
C TYR A 393 5.83 -10.71 8.18
N PHE A 394 5.67 -10.48 6.86
CA PHE A 394 6.70 -10.84 5.88
C PHE A 394 7.98 -10.01 6.12
N LEU A 395 7.85 -8.70 6.31
CA LEU A 395 8.99 -7.83 6.57
C LEU A 395 9.73 -8.23 7.86
N LEU A 396 9.01 -8.64 8.91
CA LEU A 396 9.60 -9.08 10.18
C LEU A 396 10.23 -10.47 10.11
N ASN A 397 9.59 -11.44 9.45
CA ASN A 397 9.99 -12.85 9.53
C ASN A 397 10.82 -13.33 8.33
N ASN A 398 10.67 -12.71 7.16
CA ASN A 398 11.25 -13.17 5.91
C ASN A 398 12.34 -12.25 5.37
N THR A 399 12.61 -11.13 6.04
CA THR A 399 13.66 -10.18 5.64
C THR A 399 14.60 -9.87 6.79
N HIS A 400 15.84 -9.48 6.47
CA HIS A 400 16.81 -9.05 7.47
C HIS A 400 16.69 -7.56 7.86
N VAL A 401 15.67 -6.87 7.36
CA VAL A 401 15.52 -5.41 7.42
C VAL A 401 15.14 -4.93 8.82
N PHE A 402 14.19 -5.61 9.46
CA PHE A 402 13.71 -5.31 10.82
C PHE A 402 14.17 -6.36 11.85
N ASN A 403 15.40 -6.85 11.68
CA ASN A 403 15.95 -7.97 12.45
C ASN A 403 16.14 -7.70 13.97
N LYS A 404 16.08 -6.44 14.41
CA LYS A 404 16.23 -6.06 15.83
C LYS A 404 14.90 -5.65 16.48
N VAL A 405 13.78 -5.69 15.75
CA VAL A 405 12.46 -5.31 16.27
C VAL A 405 11.84 -6.50 17.01
N LYS A 406 11.33 -6.26 18.22
CA LYS A 406 10.58 -7.26 18.98
C LYS A 406 9.14 -7.33 18.44
N LEU A 407 8.58 -8.54 18.35
CA LEU A 407 7.22 -8.74 17.85
C LEU A 407 6.15 -8.17 18.78
N ALA A 408 6.30 -8.34 20.11
CA ALA A 408 5.31 -7.87 21.08
C ALA A 408 4.85 -6.40 20.88
N PRO A 409 5.72 -5.36 20.84
CA PRO A 409 5.27 -3.98 20.65
C PRO A 409 4.65 -3.72 19.26
N VAL A 410 4.96 -4.54 18.25
CA VAL A 410 4.30 -4.47 16.93
C VAL A 410 2.90 -5.08 17.03
N ASP A 411 2.77 -6.24 17.65
CA ASP A 411 1.49 -6.91 17.85
C ASP A 411 0.53 -6.03 18.68
N GLU A 412 1.03 -5.35 19.71
CA GLU A 412 0.24 -4.41 20.52
C GLU A 412 -0.29 -3.24 19.68
N LEU A 413 0.56 -2.67 18.81
CA LEU A 413 0.20 -1.59 17.90
C LEU A 413 -0.84 -2.06 16.88
N VAL A 414 -0.61 -3.20 16.23
CA VAL A 414 -1.50 -3.76 15.21
C VAL A 414 -2.86 -4.12 15.81
N LEU A 415 -2.88 -4.79 16.97
CA LEU A 415 -4.13 -5.12 17.69
C LEU A 415 -4.93 -3.84 18.01
N SER A 416 -4.27 -2.83 18.58
CA SER A 416 -4.89 -1.56 18.91
C SER A 416 -5.51 -0.87 17.68
N LYS A 417 -4.81 -0.93 16.52
CA LYS A 417 -5.32 -0.36 15.26
C LYS A 417 -6.51 -1.14 14.71
N LEU A 418 -6.45 -2.47 14.69
CA LEU A 418 -7.57 -3.31 14.25
C LEU A 418 -8.83 -3.03 15.09
N LEU A 419 -8.69 -2.95 16.41
CA LEU A 419 -9.80 -2.61 17.31
C LEU A 419 -10.35 -1.21 17.05
N SER A 420 -9.47 -0.20 16.88
CA SER A 420 -9.91 1.19 16.61
C SER A 420 -10.71 1.35 15.30
N LYS A 421 -10.47 0.46 14.33
CA LYS A 421 -11.16 0.41 13.03
C LYS A 421 -12.35 -0.56 13.02
N ASN A 422 -12.73 -1.12 14.18
CA ASN A 422 -13.80 -2.09 14.35
C ASN A 422 -13.61 -3.39 13.54
N MET A 423 -12.35 -3.80 13.28
CA MET A 423 -12.01 -4.99 12.50
C MET A 423 -12.06 -6.27 13.35
N PHE A 424 -13.14 -6.47 14.11
CA PHE A 424 -13.25 -7.54 15.12
C PHE A 424 -13.13 -8.94 14.51
N VAL A 425 -13.83 -9.19 13.39
CA VAL A 425 -13.82 -10.49 12.70
C VAL A 425 -12.41 -10.81 12.20
N LEU A 426 -11.72 -9.85 11.59
CA LEU A 426 -10.35 -10.06 11.13
C LEU A 426 -9.40 -10.31 12.30
N THR A 427 -9.62 -9.60 13.41
CA THR A 427 -8.81 -9.75 14.62
C THR A 427 -8.89 -11.19 15.16
N THR A 428 -10.10 -11.73 15.31
CA THR A 428 -10.30 -13.08 15.85
C THR A 428 -9.98 -14.21 14.87
N SER A 429 -10.28 -14.03 13.58
CA SER A 429 -10.14 -15.12 12.59
C SER A 429 -8.76 -15.19 11.95
N VAL A 430 -8.01 -14.08 11.90
CA VAL A 430 -6.73 -14.01 11.19
C VAL A 430 -5.60 -13.53 12.09
N PHE A 431 -5.73 -12.35 12.71
CA PHE A 431 -4.62 -11.75 13.45
C PHE A 431 -4.20 -12.58 14.67
N LEU A 432 -5.13 -12.83 15.60
CA LEU A 432 -4.85 -13.56 16.83
C LEU A 432 -4.34 -14.98 16.58
N PRO A 433 -4.91 -15.79 15.66
CA PRO A 433 -4.45 -17.17 15.47
C PRO A 433 -3.16 -17.31 14.65
N LYS A 434 -2.91 -16.41 13.69
CA LYS A 434 -1.85 -16.57 12.70
C LYS A 434 -0.60 -15.74 12.99
N TYR A 435 -0.78 -14.54 13.54
CA TYR A 435 0.26 -13.53 13.57
C TYR A 435 0.66 -13.10 14.99
N CYS A 436 -0.32 -12.96 15.88
CA CYS A 436 -0.11 -12.45 17.23
C CYS A 436 0.76 -13.41 18.07
N THR A 437 1.77 -12.87 18.74
CA THR A 437 2.67 -13.57 19.66
C THR A 437 2.47 -13.17 21.13
N LEU A 438 1.54 -12.25 21.39
CA LEU A 438 1.22 -11.78 22.74
C LEU A 438 0.59 -12.88 23.60
N GLU A 439 0.86 -12.81 24.89
CA GLU A 439 0.20 -13.68 25.86
C GLU A 439 -1.27 -13.28 26.05
N THR A 440 -2.13 -14.24 26.39
CA THR A 440 -3.58 -14.03 26.59
C THR A 440 -3.87 -12.87 27.56
N GLY A 441 -3.09 -12.71 28.62
CA GLY A 441 -3.27 -11.60 29.57
C GLY A 441 -2.97 -10.22 28.99
N GLN A 442 -2.01 -10.11 28.06
CA GLN A 442 -1.71 -8.86 27.36
C GLN A 442 -2.81 -8.54 26.33
N ILE A 443 -3.27 -9.56 25.60
CA ILE A 443 -4.37 -9.44 24.64
C ILE A 443 -5.63 -8.95 25.34
N ASP A 444 -6.02 -9.59 26.44
CA ASP A 444 -7.20 -9.23 27.23
C ASP A 444 -7.10 -7.79 27.74
N LYS A 445 -5.93 -7.37 28.25
CA LYS A 445 -5.71 -6.01 28.72
C LYS A 445 -5.96 -4.98 27.60
N ILE A 446 -5.46 -5.21 26.40
CA ILE A 446 -5.62 -4.30 25.26
C ILE A 446 -7.08 -4.26 24.80
N ILE A 447 -7.73 -5.43 24.69
CA ILE A 447 -9.13 -5.54 24.29
C ILE A 447 -10.05 -4.86 25.30
N VAL A 448 -9.86 -5.09 26.60
CA VAL A 448 -10.66 -4.49 27.68
C VAL A 448 -10.46 -2.99 27.73
N ASN A 449 -9.23 -2.49 27.57
CA ASN A 449 -8.99 -1.04 27.48
C ASN A 449 -9.73 -0.40 26.29
N ALA A 450 -9.66 -1.03 25.11
CA ALA A 450 -10.40 -0.56 23.94
C ALA A 450 -11.92 -0.62 24.16
N ALA A 451 -12.44 -1.65 24.85
CA ALA A 451 -13.85 -1.76 25.20
C ALA A 451 -14.29 -0.60 26.10
N TRP A 452 -13.49 -0.24 27.12
CA TRP A 452 -13.75 0.92 27.97
C TRP A 452 -13.74 2.24 27.19
N ASP A 453 -12.81 2.42 26.26
CA ASP A 453 -12.77 3.61 25.41
C ASP A 453 -14.01 3.74 24.53
N PHE A 454 -14.49 2.63 23.98
CA PHE A 454 -15.74 2.60 23.23
C PHE A 454 -16.95 2.91 24.12
N TYR A 455 -17.01 2.34 25.32
CA TYR A 455 -18.07 2.62 26.28
C TYR A 455 -18.14 4.11 26.64
N ARG A 456 -17.00 4.75 26.94
CA ARG A 456 -16.93 6.18 27.27
C ARG A 456 -17.32 7.09 26.09
N LYS A 457 -17.08 6.64 24.85
CA LYS A 457 -17.43 7.37 23.62
C LYS A 457 -18.88 7.15 23.17
N ALA A 458 -19.58 6.16 23.73
CA ALA A 458 -20.94 5.84 23.33
C ALA A 458 -21.90 7.00 23.62
N THR A 459 -22.74 7.30 22.64
CA THR A 459 -23.74 8.38 22.71
C THR A 459 -25.15 7.87 22.96
N ASN A 460 -25.33 6.55 23.03
CA ASN A 460 -26.60 5.86 23.26
C ASN A 460 -26.36 4.66 24.18
N CYS A 461 -27.34 4.33 25.02
CA CYS A 461 -27.33 3.17 25.91
C CYS A 461 -27.73 1.85 25.22
N ASP A 462 -28.12 1.86 23.96
CA ASP A 462 -28.45 0.63 23.23
C ASP A 462 -27.18 -0.19 22.87
N PRO A 463 -26.99 -1.40 23.44
CA PRO A 463 -25.82 -2.23 23.16
C PRO A 463 -25.76 -2.77 21.73
N SER A 464 -26.86 -2.65 20.97
CA SER A 464 -26.90 -3.06 19.56
C SER A 464 -26.42 -1.97 18.60
N MET A 465 -26.14 -0.76 19.09
CA MET A 465 -25.81 0.41 18.27
C MET A 465 -24.48 1.07 18.62
N GLY A 466 -23.88 1.69 17.60
CA GLY A 466 -22.73 2.60 17.73
C GLY A 466 -21.54 2.01 18.50
N TYR A 467 -20.89 2.85 19.30
CA TYR A 467 -19.72 2.44 20.09
C TYR A 467 -20.06 1.45 21.20
N LEU A 468 -21.29 1.40 21.71
CA LEU A 468 -21.63 0.42 22.75
C LEU A 468 -21.65 -1.01 22.18
N LYS A 469 -22.10 -1.16 20.93
CA LYS A 469 -21.94 -2.40 20.17
C LYS A 469 -20.46 -2.77 19.98
N SER A 470 -19.61 -1.80 19.64
CA SER A 470 -18.16 -2.02 19.53
C SER A 470 -17.55 -2.47 20.85
N ALA A 471 -17.93 -1.86 21.98
CA ALA A 471 -17.49 -2.28 23.31
C ALA A 471 -17.90 -3.72 23.61
N ARG A 472 -19.15 -4.10 23.31
CA ARG A 472 -19.63 -5.47 23.47
C ARG A 472 -18.87 -6.46 22.58
N ASN A 473 -18.61 -6.11 21.33
CA ASN A 473 -17.82 -6.94 20.42
C ASN A 473 -16.39 -7.14 20.93
N CYS A 474 -15.75 -6.11 21.49
CA CYS A 474 -14.45 -6.26 22.16
C CYS A 474 -14.54 -7.28 23.31
N LEU A 475 -15.52 -7.14 24.20
CA LEU A 475 -15.64 -8.04 25.35
C LEU A 475 -15.88 -9.50 24.95
N GLN A 476 -16.60 -9.75 23.85
CA GLN A 476 -16.77 -11.11 23.31
C GLN A 476 -15.47 -11.76 22.86
N MET A 477 -14.41 -10.97 22.60
CA MET A 477 -13.10 -11.46 22.21
C MET A 477 -12.15 -11.68 23.39
N ALA A 478 -12.41 -11.04 24.53
CA ALA A 478 -11.58 -11.15 25.73
C ALA A 478 -11.94 -12.40 26.54
N SER A 479 -10.94 -13.03 27.15
CA SER A 479 -11.12 -14.24 27.96
C SER A 479 -11.31 -13.94 29.45
N SER A 480 -10.82 -12.79 29.92
CA SER A 480 -10.83 -12.38 31.32
C SER A 480 -10.94 -10.87 31.48
N GLY A 481 -11.21 -10.39 32.71
CA GLY A 481 -11.29 -8.96 33.02
C GLY A 481 -12.51 -8.24 32.43
N THR A 482 -13.53 -8.99 32.00
CA THR A 482 -14.71 -8.44 31.30
C THR A 482 -15.89 -8.13 32.21
N LEU A 483 -15.98 -8.78 33.38
CA LEU A 483 -17.17 -8.80 34.24
C LEU A 483 -17.73 -7.39 34.48
N GLN A 484 -16.91 -6.46 34.96
CA GLN A 484 -17.37 -5.12 35.30
C GLN A 484 -18.05 -4.41 34.12
N LEU A 485 -17.41 -4.39 32.96
CA LEU A 485 -17.94 -3.68 31.80
C LEU A 485 -19.13 -4.42 31.17
N ASP A 486 -19.11 -5.75 31.17
CA ASP A 486 -20.22 -6.58 30.69
C ASP A 486 -21.50 -6.33 31.51
N GLN A 487 -21.35 -6.18 32.82
CA GLN A 487 -22.45 -5.87 33.73
C GLN A 487 -22.98 -4.45 33.54
N LEU A 488 -22.11 -3.46 33.27
CA LEU A 488 -22.55 -2.12 32.86
C LEU A 488 -23.33 -2.14 31.55
N ILE A 489 -22.84 -2.83 30.53
CA ILE A 489 -23.52 -2.93 29.23
C ILE A 489 -24.88 -3.62 29.38
N THR A 490 -24.97 -4.64 30.22
CA THR A 490 -26.23 -5.31 30.56
C THR A 490 -27.19 -4.34 31.25
N ALA A 491 -26.70 -3.58 32.25
CA ALA A 491 -27.49 -2.54 32.89
C ALA A 491 -27.96 -1.47 31.88
N ASN A 492 -27.11 -1.03 30.93
CA ASN A 492 -27.52 -0.10 29.87
C ASN A 492 -28.67 -0.65 29.03
N GLN A 493 -28.69 -1.96 28.76
CA GLN A 493 -29.79 -2.61 28.05
C GLN A 493 -31.09 -2.55 28.85
N GLU A 494 -31.04 -2.88 30.14
CA GLU A 494 -32.20 -2.85 31.05
C GLU A 494 -32.72 -1.43 31.25
N LEU A 495 -31.82 -0.43 31.28
CA LEU A 495 -32.18 0.99 31.40
C LEU A 495 -33.06 1.49 30.25
N LEU A 496 -33.03 0.84 29.07
CA LEU A 496 -33.89 1.19 27.93
C LEU A 496 -35.37 0.90 28.20
N HIS A 497 -35.68 0.04 29.17
CA HIS A 497 -37.05 -0.22 29.60
C HIS A 497 -37.68 1.01 30.28
N TRP A 498 -36.86 1.89 30.85
CA TRP A 498 -37.30 2.98 31.71
C TRP A 498 -37.15 4.34 31.03
N LYS A 499 -38.07 5.26 31.32
CA LYS A 499 -37.84 6.68 31.03
C LYS A 499 -36.78 7.19 32.00
N LEU A 500 -35.59 7.48 31.49
CA LEU A 500 -34.48 7.95 32.33
C LEU A 500 -33.78 9.15 31.69
N TYR A 501 -33.66 10.22 32.47
CA TYR A 501 -32.81 11.36 32.17
C TYR A 501 -32.38 12.05 33.48
N PHE A 502 -31.10 12.40 33.59
CA PHE A 502 -30.61 13.20 34.71
C PHE A 502 -30.92 14.69 34.54
N LYS A 503 -31.01 15.17 33.29
CA LYS A 503 -31.40 16.53 32.95
C LYS A 503 -32.53 16.51 31.90
N PRO A 504 -33.63 17.24 32.10
CA PRO A 504 -34.73 17.28 31.13
C PRO A 504 -34.23 17.65 29.73
N GLY A 505 -34.65 16.89 28.72
CA GLY A 505 -34.31 17.12 27.32
C GLY A 505 -32.90 16.67 26.90
N VAL A 506 -32.07 16.14 27.82
CA VAL A 506 -30.74 15.58 27.49
C VAL A 506 -30.82 14.06 27.50
N PRO A 507 -30.54 13.37 26.37
CA PRO A 507 -30.53 11.91 26.33
C PRO A 507 -29.38 11.37 27.17
N ILE A 508 -29.64 10.27 27.87
CA ILE A 508 -28.65 9.63 28.72
C ILE A 508 -27.63 8.84 27.90
N LYS A 509 -26.36 8.94 28.30
CA LYS A 509 -25.23 8.22 27.69
C LYS A 509 -24.65 7.22 28.69
N PRO A 510 -23.97 6.17 28.21
CA PRO A 510 -23.26 5.23 29.09
C PRO A 510 -22.24 5.90 30.02
N LEU A 511 -21.60 6.98 29.56
CA LEU A 511 -20.69 7.77 30.40
C LEU A 511 -21.41 8.42 31.58
N ASP A 512 -22.64 8.93 31.40
CA ASP A 512 -23.41 9.55 32.49
C ASP A 512 -23.74 8.51 33.58
N ILE A 513 -24.03 7.27 33.19
CA ILE A 513 -24.26 6.14 34.11
C ILE A 513 -23.00 5.84 34.92
N LEU A 514 -21.84 5.80 34.25
CA LEU A 514 -20.56 5.57 34.90
C LEU A 514 -20.21 6.71 35.90
N GLU A 515 -20.54 7.95 35.56
CA GLU A 515 -20.29 9.12 36.41
C GLU A 515 -21.23 9.23 37.62
N ALA A 516 -22.41 8.60 37.57
CA ALA A 516 -23.36 8.63 38.69
C ALA A 516 -22.79 7.96 39.95
N LYS A 517 -21.92 6.95 39.80
CA LYS A 517 -21.22 6.16 40.84
C LYS A 517 -22.11 5.40 41.85
N ASP A 518 -23.32 5.86 42.10
CA ASP A 518 -24.26 5.32 43.06
C ASP A 518 -25.47 4.70 42.33
N PRO A 519 -25.56 3.36 42.27
CA PRO A 519 -26.66 2.65 41.64
C PRO A 519 -28.05 3.06 42.15
N LEU A 520 -28.19 3.32 43.45
CA LEU A 520 -29.50 3.63 44.05
C LEU A 520 -30.02 5.01 43.61
N LYS A 521 -29.13 5.95 43.27
CA LYS A 521 -29.55 7.24 42.70
C LYS A 521 -30.17 7.07 41.32
N ILE A 522 -29.62 6.16 40.51
CA ILE A 522 -30.16 5.86 39.18
C ILE A 522 -31.55 5.25 39.33
N VAL A 523 -31.71 4.28 40.22
CA VAL A 523 -33.00 3.62 40.46
C VAL A 523 -34.03 4.57 41.08
N SER A 524 -33.64 5.41 42.04
CA SER A 524 -34.50 6.47 42.57
C SER A 524 -35.00 7.39 41.46
N ARG A 525 -34.12 7.77 40.53
CA ARG A 525 -34.50 8.60 39.39
C ARG A 525 -35.47 7.89 38.44
N ILE A 526 -35.36 6.58 38.29
CA ILE A 526 -36.34 5.79 37.52
C ILE A 526 -37.71 5.84 38.20
N LEU A 527 -37.77 5.61 39.52
CA LEU A 527 -39.02 5.66 40.28
C LEU A 527 -39.70 7.03 40.20
N GLU A 528 -38.93 8.12 40.22
CA GLU A 528 -39.44 9.50 40.05
C GLU A 528 -40.04 9.78 38.67
N LEU A 529 -39.53 9.13 37.63
CA LEU A 529 -39.87 9.43 36.23
C LEU A 529 -40.91 8.47 35.65
N ASN A 530 -41.20 7.38 36.34
CA ASN A 530 -42.03 6.27 35.85
C ASN A 530 -43.03 5.87 36.95
N ASP A 531 -44.27 6.35 36.85
CA ASP A 531 -45.31 6.26 37.90
C ASP A 531 -45.61 4.84 38.40
N ARG A 532 -45.27 3.78 37.66
CA ARG A 532 -45.56 2.39 38.03
C ARG A 532 -44.32 1.52 38.22
N ALA A 533 -43.12 2.08 38.10
CA ALA A 533 -41.88 1.29 38.17
C ALA A 533 -41.73 0.55 39.51
N TYR A 534 -42.29 1.08 40.61
CA TYR A 534 -42.27 0.43 41.92
C TYR A 534 -42.95 -0.95 41.93
N LYS A 535 -43.83 -1.25 40.97
CA LYS A 535 -44.51 -2.56 40.86
C LYS A 535 -43.62 -3.63 40.27
N GLU A 536 -42.54 -3.24 39.59
CA GLU A 536 -41.63 -4.12 38.86
C GLU A 536 -40.33 -4.33 39.65
N THR A 537 -40.48 -4.59 40.96
CA THR A 537 -39.37 -4.69 41.92
C THR A 537 -38.29 -5.67 41.48
N GLU A 538 -38.65 -6.81 40.89
CA GLU A 538 -37.68 -7.82 40.42
C GLU A 538 -36.78 -7.28 39.30
N LEU A 539 -37.31 -6.49 38.36
CA LEU A 539 -36.52 -5.87 37.30
C LEU A 539 -35.61 -4.78 37.85
N LEU A 540 -36.09 -4.00 38.84
CA LEU A 540 -35.27 -3.01 39.51
C LEU A 540 -34.16 -3.65 40.37
N GLU A 541 -34.42 -4.80 40.99
CA GLU A 541 -33.43 -5.58 41.73
C GLU A 541 -32.34 -6.13 40.81
N SER A 542 -32.72 -6.70 39.66
CA SER A 542 -31.79 -7.13 38.60
C SER A 542 -30.90 -5.96 38.13
N LEU A 543 -31.53 -4.83 37.79
CA LEU A 543 -30.81 -3.63 37.37
C LEU A 543 -29.87 -3.11 38.45
N LEU A 544 -30.30 -3.08 39.71
CA LEU A 544 -29.46 -2.65 40.82
C LEU A 544 -28.23 -3.54 40.97
N LEU A 545 -28.38 -4.86 40.80
CA LEU A 545 -27.27 -5.81 40.86
C LEU A 545 -26.26 -5.58 39.72
N HIS A 546 -26.74 -5.45 38.49
CA HIS A 546 -25.88 -5.19 37.33
C HIS A 546 -25.16 -3.83 37.44
N LEU A 547 -25.86 -2.77 37.84
CA LEU A 547 -25.27 -1.47 38.12
C LEU A 547 -24.24 -1.53 39.25
N SER A 548 -24.53 -2.27 40.33
CA SER A 548 -23.64 -2.38 41.47
C SER A 548 -22.31 -3.06 41.11
N THR A 549 -22.42 -4.16 40.37
CA THR A 549 -21.26 -4.90 39.86
C THR A 549 -20.46 -4.07 38.87
N GLY A 550 -21.16 -3.38 37.97
CA GLY A 550 -20.53 -2.59 36.92
C GLY A 550 -19.86 -1.29 37.40
N LEU A 551 -20.44 -0.63 38.40
CA LEU A 551 -19.87 0.58 39.01
C LEU A 551 -18.80 0.26 40.08
N ASP A 552 -18.52 -1.03 40.33
CA ASP A 552 -17.66 -1.50 41.43
C ASP A 552 -18.04 -0.87 42.78
N SER A 553 -19.35 -0.69 42.97
CA SER A 553 -19.87 -0.23 44.26
C SER A 553 -20.02 -1.44 45.17
N HIS A 554 -19.54 -1.35 46.41
CA HIS A 554 -19.68 -2.37 47.46
C HIS A 554 -21.15 -2.65 47.89
N SER A 555 -22.14 -2.30 47.05
CA SER A 555 -23.56 -2.46 47.26
C SER A 555 -24.12 -3.81 46.80
N GLN A 556 -23.30 -4.84 46.57
CA GLN A 556 -23.79 -6.21 46.35
C GLN A 556 -24.39 -6.87 47.62
N ASP A 557 -24.53 -6.10 48.70
CA ASP A 557 -25.02 -6.55 49.99
C ASP A 557 -26.56 -6.70 49.99
N GLU A 558 -27.11 -7.62 50.78
CA GLU A 558 -28.57 -7.78 50.98
C GLU A 558 -29.24 -6.44 51.36
N MET A 559 -28.47 -5.57 52.00
CA MET A 559 -28.83 -4.21 52.36
C MET A 559 -29.24 -3.34 51.17
N ALA A 560 -28.66 -3.52 49.98
CA ALA A 560 -29.01 -2.72 48.80
C ALA A 560 -30.40 -3.09 48.26
N THR A 561 -30.71 -4.39 48.22
CA THR A 561 -32.04 -4.89 47.86
C THR A 561 -33.12 -4.39 48.82
N VAL A 562 -32.82 -4.38 50.12
CA VAL A 562 -33.75 -3.85 51.13
C VAL A 562 -33.92 -2.34 51.00
N LYS A 563 -32.84 -1.59 50.75
CA LYS A 563 -32.92 -0.15 50.44
C LYS A 563 -33.78 0.13 49.22
N LEU A 564 -33.67 -0.68 48.16
CA LEU A 564 -34.53 -0.57 46.99
C LEU A 564 -36.00 -0.81 47.34
N ARG A 565 -36.31 -1.88 48.07
CA ARG A 565 -37.69 -2.16 48.51
C ARG A 565 -38.27 -1.05 49.37
N LEU A 566 -37.45 -0.46 50.25
CA LEU A 566 -37.85 0.72 51.04
C LEU A 566 -38.12 1.93 50.14
N LEU A 567 -37.30 2.17 49.10
CA LEU A 567 -37.57 3.20 48.10
C LEU A 567 -38.88 2.92 47.35
N CYS A 568 -39.08 1.71 46.83
CA CYS A 568 -40.32 1.33 46.16
C CYS A 568 -41.54 1.53 47.06
N LEU A 569 -41.43 1.23 48.36
CA LEU A 569 -42.49 1.49 49.33
C LEU A 569 -42.78 2.99 49.47
N ASP A 570 -41.76 3.84 49.60
CA ASP A 570 -41.93 5.30 49.71
C ASP A 570 -42.70 5.88 48.48
N PHE A 571 -42.48 5.34 47.27
CA PHE A 571 -43.25 5.73 46.07
C PHE A 571 -44.65 5.10 46.02
N ALA A 572 -44.79 3.84 46.42
CA ALA A 572 -46.06 3.11 46.38
C ALA A 572 -47.09 3.68 47.38
N ILE A 573 -46.65 4.13 48.57
CA ILE A 573 -47.52 4.64 49.65
C ILE A 573 -48.44 5.78 49.18
N ALA A 574 -47.99 6.59 48.22
CA ALA A 574 -48.79 7.71 47.73
C ALA A 574 -49.86 7.29 46.71
N GLN A 575 -49.78 6.07 46.14
CA GLN A 575 -50.54 5.73 44.92
C GLN A 575 -51.28 4.39 44.99
N ASP A 576 -50.77 3.38 45.71
CA ASP A 576 -51.27 2.01 45.65
C ASP A 576 -51.21 1.32 47.01
N PHE A 577 -52.36 1.22 47.67
CA PHE A 577 -52.48 0.61 48.99
C PHE A 577 -52.12 -0.89 48.98
N GLY A 578 -52.63 -1.64 48.01
CA GLY A 578 -52.48 -3.09 47.97
C GLY A 578 -51.02 -3.51 47.81
N HIS A 579 -50.31 -2.88 46.86
CA HIS A 579 -48.88 -3.16 46.67
C HIS A 579 -48.04 -2.69 47.87
N SER A 580 -48.33 -1.50 48.40
CA SER A 580 -47.62 -0.97 49.58
C SER A 580 -47.79 -1.86 50.80
N LEU A 581 -48.99 -2.40 51.03
CA LEU A 581 -49.27 -3.33 52.13
C LEU A 581 -48.45 -4.61 52.00
N GLN A 582 -48.47 -5.23 50.82
CA GLN A 582 -47.71 -6.45 50.59
C GLN A 582 -46.20 -6.22 50.79
N LEU A 583 -45.67 -5.12 50.25
CA LEU A 583 -44.25 -4.78 50.37
C LEU A 583 -43.87 -4.45 51.81
N ALA A 584 -44.70 -3.70 52.54
CA ALA A 584 -44.49 -3.36 53.94
C ALA A 584 -44.51 -4.60 54.85
N LEU A 585 -45.46 -5.52 54.66
CA LEU A 585 -45.50 -6.79 55.41
C LEU A 585 -44.24 -7.61 55.15
N THR A 586 -43.83 -7.74 53.89
CA THR A 586 -42.60 -8.44 53.49
C THR A 586 -41.37 -7.82 54.18
N LEU A 587 -41.26 -6.49 54.23
CA LEU A 587 -40.20 -5.78 54.94
C LEU A 587 -40.23 -6.03 56.45
N ILE A 588 -41.42 -6.05 57.07
CA ILE A 588 -41.55 -6.37 58.50
C ILE A 588 -41.13 -7.83 58.77
N ASP A 589 -41.58 -8.79 57.96
CA ASP A 589 -41.18 -10.20 58.08
C ASP A 589 -39.65 -10.34 58.02
N MET A 590 -39.00 -9.71 57.02
CA MET A 590 -37.54 -9.70 56.90
C MET A 590 -36.86 -9.08 58.13
N ALA A 591 -37.38 -7.97 58.66
CA ALA A 591 -36.83 -7.36 59.87
C ALA A 591 -36.98 -8.25 61.11
N VAL A 592 -38.15 -8.89 61.29
CA VAL A 592 -38.39 -9.79 62.43
C VAL A 592 -37.43 -10.98 62.39
N ASP A 593 -37.23 -11.57 61.23
CA ASP A 593 -36.28 -12.67 61.04
C ASP A 593 -34.82 -12.22 61.24
N ALA A 594 -34.51 -10.99 60.84
CA ALA A 594 -33.19 -10.38 60.98
C ALA A 594 -32.86 -9.94 62.41
N LYS A 595 -33.86 -9.75 63.28
CA LYS A 595 -33.72 -9.15 64.63
C LYS A 595 -32.58 -9.74 65.47
N GLN A 596 -32.30 -11.04 65.33
CA GLN A 596 -31.19 -11.71 66.00
C GLN A 596 -30.01 -12.05 65.06
N LYS A 597 -30.27 -12.23 63.76
CA LYS A 597 -29.30 -12.71 62.77
C LYS A 597 -28.47 -11.59 62.16
N ASP A 598 -29.11 -10.47 61.84
CA ASP A 598 -28.51 -9.28 61.27
C ASP A 598 -29.10 -8.01 61.90
N PRO A 599 -28.45 -7.49 62.98
CA PRO A 599 -28.89 -6.28 63.65
C PRO A 599 -28.86 -5.02 62.76
N LYS A 600 -28.01 -4.99 61.73
CA LYS A 600 -27.91 -3.82 60.83
C LYS A 600 -29.12 -3.75 59.90
N LEU A 601 -29.51 -4.90 59.35
CA LEU A 601 -30.71 -5.02 58.52
C LEU A 601 -31.97 -4.67 59.33
N PHE A 602 -32.08 -5.20 60.56
CA PHE A 602 -33.16 -4.82 61.47
C PHE A 602 -33.19 -3.30 61.70
N GLY A 603 -32.03 -2.70 62.01
CA GLY A 603 -31.90 -1.25 62.22
C GLY A 603 -32.36 -0.42 61.01
N LEU A 604 -31.95 -0.79 59.79
CA LEU A 604 -32.32 -0.08 58.56
C LEU A 604 -33.84 -0.05 58.34
N ILE A 605 -34.53 -1.17 58.55
CA ILE A 605 -35.98 -1.26 58.38
C ILE A 605 -36.69 -0.55 59.54
N GLN A 606 -36.18 -0.72 60.77
CA GLN A 606 -36.69 -0.05 61.97
C GLN A 606 -36.62 1.47 61.83
N GLU A 607 -35.54 2.05 61.28
CA GLU A 607 -35.43 3.50 61.03
C GLU A 607 -36.54 4.03 60.10
N ARG A 608 -37.10 3.16 59.24
CA ARG A 608 -38.18 3.48 58.31
C ARG A 608 -39.58 3.08 58.80
N TRP A 609 -39.74 2.76 60.09
CA TRP A 609 -41.04 2.39 60.68
C TRP A 609 -42.14 3.43 60.41
N PHE A 610 -41.76 4.71 60.38
CA PHE A 610 -42.72 5.80 60.17
C PHE A 610 -43.29 5.81 58.75
N SER A 611 -42.51 5.50 57.72
CA SER A 611 -43.02 5.32 56.35
C SER A 611 -44.10 4.24 56.32
N ILE A 612 -43.85 3.10 56.99
CA ILE A 612 -44.83 2.00 57.10
C ILE A 612 -46.06 2.43 57.91
N PHE A 613 -45.89 3.28 58.93
CA PHE A 613 -47.01 3.83 59.69
C PHE A 613 -47.87 4.81 58.86
N GLN A 614 -47.27 5.60 57.97
CA GLN A 614 -47.99 6.53 57.09
C GLN A 614 -48.93 5.81 56.12
N LEU A 615 -48.58 4.61 55.66
CA LEU A 615 -49.44 3.76 54.84
C LEU A 615 -50.85 3.58 55.44
N VAL A 616 -50.93 3.48 56.77
CA VAL A 616 -52.20 3.30 57.49
C VAL A 616 -53.00 4.60 57.54
N LYS A 617 -52.31 5.74 57.64
CA LYS A 617 -52.90 7.07 57.73
C LYS A 617 -53.34 7.65 56.38
N ASN A 618 -52.79 7.16 55.28
CA ASN A 618 -53.18 7.65 53.96
C ASN A 618 -54.63 7.29 53.62
N ASP A 619 -55.33 8.31 53.12
CA ASP A 619 -56.67 8.21 52.53
C ASP A 619 -56.52 7.95 51.04
N TYR A 620 -56.86 6.74 50.63
CA TYR A 620 -56.87 6.33 49.22
C TYR A 620 -58.21 6.74 48.59
N VAL A 621 -58.23 6.89 47.26
CA VAL A 621 -59.40 7.38 46.51
C VAL A 621 -60.61 6.43 46.61
N GLU A 622 -60.38 5.15 46.94
CA GLU A 622 -61.43 4.16 47.14
C GLU A 622 -62.06 4.29 48.55
N PRO A 623 -63.40 4.16 48.68
CA PRO A 623 -64.05 4.20 49.98
C PRO A 623 -63.47 3.12 50.89
N GLN A 624 -63.25 3.45 52.17
CA GLN A 624 -62.70 2.51 53.15
C GLN A 624 -63.68 1.35 53.38
N GLU A 625 -63.48 0.25 52.67
CA GLU A 625 -64.22 -0.98 52.86
C GLU A 625 -63.75 -1.71 54.12
N HIS A 626 -64.63 -2.53 54.71
CA HIS A 626 -64.33 -3.36 55.89
C HIS A 626 -63.01 -4.13 55.75
N GLU A 627 -62.72 -4.65 54.55
CA GLU A 627 -61.50 -5.39 54.26
C GLU A 627 -60.24 -4.53 54.38
N GLN A 628 -60.26 -3.29 53.88
CA GLN A 628 -59.11 -2.38 53.95
C GLN A 628 -58.79 -1.98 55.39
N ILE A 629 -59.80 -1.72 56.22
CA ILE A 629 -59.61 -1.42 57.65
C ILE A 629 -58.98 -2.64 58.36
N THR A 630 -59.47 -3.85 58.05
CA THR A 630 -58.92 -5.10 58.61
C THR A 630 -57.44 -5.29 58.23
N GLN A 631 -57.09 -5.02 56.97
CA GLN A 631 -55.72 -5.08 56.48
C GLN A 631 -54.81 -4.02 57.14
N LYS A 632 -55.31 -2.79 57.34
CA LYS A 632 -54.60 -1.72 58.08
C LYS A 632 -54.35 -2.11 59.55
N LEU A 633 -55.34 -2.70 60.22
CA LEU A 633 -55.20 -3.20 61.59
C LEU A 633 -54.15 -4.33 61.68
N HIS A 634 -54.16 -5.27 60.74
CA HIS A 634 -53.15 -6.32 60.65
C HIS A 634 -51.74 -5.75 60.46
N LEU A 635 -51.58 -4.76 59.58
CA LEU A 635 -50.29 -4.09 59.39
C LEU A 635 -49.79 -3.41 60.66
N LEU A 636 -50.65 -2.68 61.40
CA LEU A 636 -50.27 -2.05 62.67
C LEU A 636 -49.84 -3.09 63.72
N GLN A 637 -50.56 -4.22 63.83
CA GLN A 637 -50.19 -5.31 64.74
C GLN A 637 -48.79 -5.85 64.43
N ARG A 638 -48.51 -6.06 63.14
CA ARG A 638 -47.21 -6.51 62.64
C ARG A 638 -46.12 -5.45 62.88
N LEU A 639 -46.42 -4.17 62.68
CA LEU A 639 -45.49 -3.04 62.85
C LEU A 639 -44.98 -2.91 64.29
N MET A 640 -45.80 -3.22 65.30
CA MET A 640 -45.38 -3.19 66.72
C MET A 640 -44.19 -4.11 67.03
N LEU A 641 -43.92 -5.13 66.19
CA LEU A 641 -42.79 -6.04 66.38
C LEU A 641 -41.43 -5.38 66.13
N ILE A 642 -41.42 -4.30 65.32
CA ILE A 642 -40.20 -3.64 64.85
C ILE A 642 -40.11 -2.17 65.26
N VAL A 643 -41.22 -1.52 65.63
CA VAL A 643 -41.22 -0.09 65.98
C VAL A 643 -40.35 0.19 67.21
N PRO A 644 -39.63 1.33 67.29
CA PRO A 644 -38.93 1.71 68.51
C PRO A 644 -39.91 1.86 69.67
N THR A 645 -39.50 1.42 70.86
CA THR A 645 -40.40 1.27 72.03
C THR A 645 -41.07 2.56 72.44
N GLU A 646 -40.42 3.70 72.22
CA GLU A 646 -40.94 5.05 72.47
C GLU A 646 -42.15 5.44 71.61
N PHE A 647 -42.39 4.76 70.48
CA PHE A 647 -43.50 5.06 69.58
C PHE A 647 -44.64 4.03 69.63
N ASN A 648 -44.54 3.01 70.50
CA ASN A 648 -45.57 1.98 70.66
C ASN A 648 -46.95 2.57 70.99
N THR A 649 -47.01 3.61 71.82
CA THR A 649 -48.27 4.30 72.18
C THR A 649 -48.96 4.87 70.94
N ASN A 650 -48.21 5.50 70.04
CA ASN A 650 -48.75 6.14 68.84
C ASN A 650 -49.34 5.10 67.87
N VAL A 651 -48.69 3.95 67.73
CA VAL A 651 -49.17 2.83 66.91
C VAL A 651 -50.45 2.22 67.51
N LEU A 652 -50.48 2.05 68.84
CA LEU A 652 -51.64 1.52 69.57
C LEU A 652 -52.85 2.45 69.52
N GLU A 653 -52.66 3.76 69.66
CA GLU A 653 -53.72 4.75 69.56
C GLU A 653 -54.38 4.73 68.17
N GLN A 654 -53.57 4.65 67.11
CA GLN A 654 -54.08 4.53 65.75
C GLN A 654 -54.82 3.21 65.52
N TRP A 655 -54.34 2.12 66.13
CA TRP A 655 -55.01 0.82 66.08
C TRP A 655 -56.38 0.88 66.76
N GLN A 656 -56.47 1.47 67.96
CA GLN A 656 -57.74 1.63 68.69
C GLN A 656 -58.73 2.49 67.91
N LEU A 657 -58.26 3.58 67.28
CA LEU A 657 -59.08 4.44 66.44
C LEU A 657 -59.69 3.64 65.28
N LEU A 658 -58.87 2.94 64.50
CA LEU A 658 -59.35 2.13 63.37
C LEU A 658 -60.25 0.97 63.82
N ASN A 659 -59.99 0.37 64.98
CA ASN A 659 -60.84 -0.69 65.51
C ASN A 659 -62.24 -0.17 65.89
N SER A 660 -62.32 1.05 66.45
CA SER A 660 -63.62 1.69 66.72
C SER A 660 -64.39 2.05 65.45
N VAL A 661 -63.69 2.42 64.37
CA VAL A 661 -64.30 2.66 63.05
C VAL A 661 -64.80 1.34 62.46
N LEU A 662 -64.05 0.25 62.60
CA LEU A 662 -64.48 -1.08 62.17
C LEU A 662 -65.78 -1.50 62.87
N ASP A 663 -65.87 -1.31 64.18
CA ASP A 663 -67.07 -1.64 64.96
C ASP A 663 -68.30 -0.83 64.49
N GLN A 664 -68.10 0.43 64.09
CA GLN A 664 -69.17 1.28 63.53
C GLN A 664 -69.62 0.79 62.14
N VAL A 665 -68.68 0.48 61.25
CA VAL A 665 -68.98 -0.02 59.88
C VAL A 665 -69.70 -1.37 59.91
N VAL A 666 -69.35 -2.25 60.86
CA VAL A 666 -70.03 -3.54 61.08
C VAL A 666 -71.45 -3.32 61.65
N SER A 667 -71.68 -2.27 62.43
CA SER A 667 -73.00 -1.96 62.98
C SER A 667 -73.98 -1.35 61.96
N GLU A 668 -73.48 -0.72 60.89
CA GLU A 668 -74.28 -0.08 59.83
C GLU A 668 -74.64 -1.01 58.65
N THR A 669 -74.07 -2.22 58.59
CA THR A 669 -74.40 -3.24 57.58
C THR A 669 -75.44 -4.24 58.13
N PRO A 670 -76.71 -4.25 57.66
CA PRO A 670 -77.71 -5.21 58.13
C PRO A 670 -77.37 -6.64 57.66
N PRO A 671 -77.71 -7.69 58.44
CA PRO A 671 -77.34 -9.07 58.14
C PRO A 671 -78.17 -9.61 56.98
N SER A 672 -77.63 -9.62 55.76
CA SER A 672 -78.16 -10.43 54.67
C SER A 672 -77.46 -11.79 54.64
N GLY A 673 -78.19 -12.84 55.03
CA GLY A 673 -77.95 -14.21 54.60
C GLY A 673 -76.92 -15.00 55.40
N GLN A 674 -77.43 -15.91 56.24
CA GLN A 674 -76.64 -16.94 56.90
C GLN A 674 -75.84 -17.78 55.90
N THR A 675 -74.52 -17.79 56.04
CA THR A 675 -73.71 -19.01 55.89
C THR A 675 -72.61 -19.02 56.94
N LYS A 676 -72.58 -20.12 57.71
CA LYS A 676 -71.71 -20.42 58.84
C LYS A 676 -70.28 -19.89 58.69
N ILE A 677 -69.83 -19.08 59.65
CA ILE A 677 -68.41 -18.99 60.01
C ILE A 677 -68.30 -19.20 61.51
N GLU A 678 -67.48 -20.18 61.85
CA GLU A 678 -67.19 -20.67 63.19
C GLU A 678 -66.53 -19.60 64.04
N LYS A 679 -66.88 -19.61 65.33
CA LYS A 679 -66.25 -18.81 66.38
C LYS A 679 -64.75 -19.15 66.47
N SER A 680 -63.90 -18.26 65.99
CA SER A 680 -62.50 -18.17 66.41
C SER A 680 -62.41 -17.02 67.43
N ASN A 681 -62.62 -17.34 68.69
CA ASN A 681 -62.62 -16.38 69.80
C ASN A 681 -61.46 -16.64 70.79
N ASP A 682 -60.30 -17.07 70.27
CA ASP A 682 -59.16 -17.49 71.09
C ASP A 682 -57.86 -16.70 70.90
N LEU A 683 -57.80 -15.67 70.04
CA LEU A 683 -56.58 -14.83 69.92
C LEU A 683 -56.58 -13.59 70.83
N GLY A 684 -57.74 -13.10 71.28
CA GLY A 684 -57.84 -11.89 72.10
C GLY A 684 -57.32 -12.03 73.54
N LYS A 685 -57.05 -13.25 74.02
CA LYS A 685 -56.57 -13.50 75.39
C LYS A 685 -55.04 -13.60 75.53
N ASN A 686 -54.30 -13.76 74.43
CA ASN A 686 -52.84 -13.95 74.50
C ASN A 686 -52.03 -12.65 74.51
N ILE A 687 -52.62 -11.50 74.17
CA ILE A 687 -51.90 -10.21 74.15
C ILE A 687 -51.87 -9.54 75.53
N ILE A 688 -52.91 -9.71 76.35
CA ILE A 688 -52.92 -9.19 77.74
C ILE A 688 -51.93 -9.95 78.62
N GLY A 689 -51.60 -11.21 78.28
CA GLY A 689 -50.63 -12.03 79.03
C GLY A 689 -49.17 -11.61 78.87
N TRP A 690 -48.79 -10.96 77.76
CA TRP A 690 -47.39 -10.55 77.53
C TRP A 690 -47.06 -9.17 78.11
N ILE A 691 -48.05 -8.28 78.26
CA ILE A 691 -47.84 -6.92 78.78
C ILE A 691 -47.67 -6.90 80.32
N VAL A 692 -48.11 -7.95 81.03
CA VAL A 692 -47.92 -8.07 82.50
C VAL A 692 -46.59 -8.74 82.88
N GLY A 693 -45.84 -9.30 81.92
CA GLY A 693 -44.57 -10.00 82.15
C GLY A 693 -43.30 -9.16 82.00
N ALA A 694 -43.42 -7.87 81.65
CA ALA A 694 -42.30 -6.97 81.40
C ALA A 694 -42.46 -5.62 82.12
N GLN A 695 -42.78 -5.67 83.42
CA GLN A 695 -42.49 -4.62 84.39
C GLN A 695 -41.41 -5.11 85.36
#